data_AF-A0A4Q9RCN9-F1
#
_entry.id   AF-A0A4Q9RCN9-F1
#
_cell.length_a   1.000
_cell.length_b   1.000
_cell.length_c   1.000
_cell.angle_alpha   90.00
_cell.angle_beta   90.00
_cell.angle_gamma   90.00
#
_symmetry.space_group_name_H-M   'P 1'
#
loop_
_entity.id
_entity.type
_entity.pdbx_description
1 polymer ?
#
loop_
_entity_poly.entity_id
_entity_poly.type
_entity_poly.pdbx_seq_one_letter_code
_entity_poly.pdbx_strand_id
1 'polypeptide(L)'
;MQSSVRSPSRPVVRLNKTRKVWTKLTCITGQVTLCRSRHPQRTGKPMPRAPLSQSLLALAIASIGLQAQALERSVDDGPIAYEGQTISESLTITGTLETDEDAVELADGTHLQGDLKLNAQIAVTGATSLENGNAFNYATAVDLSGDGWGQAVQIDGSVTNQGSLSASGLQAQGLTIEYADIEGGLVNDGTITISDGVKHSSATGTPAAISIQNANIDGQVRNNGEISVSGVSGSTLDDPLLSGAVAGIQILDSDLAEAAIINGSDGVISVTGSDNDSIGIDIYNSSILSLSNAGRIDVASTTEESNDWEESTGIFLENAQLSGDLTNSASGVITATGNGASEATGIEVEDSSLASLVNHGSILVSSSNDEAVGIQLDDSVLSGDLNNSGNITANGGGETIAIELYQSAVEGRLFNSGEISATSTAEESIALYFDHAELDGALVNQGSLVASGNQATAIKLDSAEIEGGIHNSGTIKGDATGIHVLGQYGHGKYGLDASTQWLQITQSAGLIEGGQYAILVEDDNLASLELSGGTIRGDIAGIFALNVSGQATFDGDRIGTRLNGNAGQGWLDLYSSDDSPSGSAGHLILARPHVTLDGELEMNSGSTLELNLSNATEQDRAILTVNGLAYFAEGSNLLLTPQGQDFRAEGSQYILVAADSIEDNGLNVASSSSLLDVDLFKVEGNQVLASVTSKSAVDAGQIVASGGAGNNALAAFAPFYSALVQGGKLADSDPLLQALSNASSDPVALGKLAEQLAPQTDGAASQAAGTAQGLVSGATSARTGSLRGQSSGSPFSQAGVWVQGLSSNADQGRRDGIAGYDADSQGIAIGLDGKLNDNLTLGIAYSNLRTDVKSDGGNKTEVDSQALTLYSGLERGNLFVDASLTYGINDNSGKRHIAGTLAKGDYDSRLLGLNLTAGYSLHFANLTLEPRVAGRYSRVDIDAFSEKGSSAALRQQSQRYEVIEAGAGVRLAGLFQAGQGSLEPELRLMAYHDFAADQSRSTSSYVLGGTPFVTSGAKPARDSYEAGLGLTYRLGAVSLGAGYDYIGKSGFDADVFQARLRYDF
;
A
#
# COMPACT_ATOMS: atom_id res chain seq x y z
N MET A 1 36.94 50.76 -18.28
CA MET A 1 37.58 50.00 -19.39
C MET A 1 36.50 49.10 -19.98
N GLN A 2 36.14 49.23 -21.27
CA GLN A 2 36.66 48.45 -22.41
C GLN A 2 36.44 46.92 -22.25
N SER A 3 35.79 46.20 -23.18
CA SER A 3 35.04 46.62 -24.39
C SER A 3 34.15 45.51 -24.98
N SER A 4 32.94 45.90 -25.44
CA SER A 4 32.13 45.40 -26.59
C SER A 4 32.71 44.31 -27.53
N VAL A 5 31.92 43.44 -28.21
CA VAL A 5 30.93 43.76 -29.27
C VAL A 5 29.94 42.60 -29.58
N ARG A 6 28.63 42.94 -29.72
CA ARG A 6 27.50 42.44 -30.57
C ARG A 6 27.37 40.98 -31.09
N SER A 7 26.09 40.59 -31.25
CA SER A 7 25.51 39.47 -32.03
C SER A 7 25.46 39.76 -33.56
N PRO A 8 24.96 38.86 -34.47
CA PRO A 8 23.51 38.52 -34.58
C PRO A 8 23.13 37.11 -35.16
N SER A 9 21.81 36.90 -35.32
CA SER A 9 21.07 36.03 -36.29
C SER A 9 20.58 34.59 -35.91
N ARG A 10 19.34 34.31 -36.37
CA ARG A 10 18.58 33.03 -36.50
C ARG A 10 18.12 32.95 -38.01
N PRO A 11 17.28 32.00 -38.53
CA PRO A 11 16.67 30.76 -38.00
C PRO A 11 16.78 29.55 -39.00
N VAL A 12 15.78 28.63 -38.99
CA VAL A 12 15.45 27.48 -39.91
C VAL A 12 16.01 26.11 -39.45
N VAL A 13 15.26 25.09 -38.97
CA VAL A 13 13.96 24.41 -39.32
C VAL A 13 14.10 23.42 -40.50
N ARG A 14 13.73 22.13 -40.46
CA ARG A 14 13.17 21.16 -39.46
C ARG A 14 14.11 19.90 -39.48
N LEU A 15 13.90 18.67 -38.99
CA LEU A 15 12.81 17.86 -38.37
C LEU A 15 13.47 16.72 -37.53
N ASN A 16 12.69 15.76 -37.00
CA ASN A 16 13.12 14.62 -36.16
C ASN A 16 13.57 13.38 -36.95
N LYS A 17 14.49 12.56 -36.41
CA LYS A 17 14.18 11.24 -35.78
C LYS A 17 15.40 10.39 -35.35
N THR A 18 15.17 9.59 -34.30
CA THR A 18 15.83 8.31 -33.90
C THR A 18 17.29 8.29 -33.43
N ARG A 19 17.56 7.43 -32.43
CA ARG A 19 18.82 7.32 -31.68
C ARG A 19 19.97 6.67 -32.47
N LYS A 20 21.16 7.27 -32.31
CA LYS A 20 22.53 6.74 -32.50
C LYS A 20 23.35 7.28 -31.31
N VAL A 21 24.48 6.74 -30.85
CA VAL A 21 25.35 5.63 -31.29
C VAL A 21 26.09 5.10 -30.03
N TRP A 22 26.21 3.79 -29.80
CA TRP A 22 27.45 2.98 -29.88
C TRP A 22 28.68 3.35 -29.01
N THR A 23 29.41 2.28 -28.64
CA THR A 23 30.88 2.17 -28.43
C THR A 23 31.59 2.71 -27.16
N LYS A 24 31.89 1.75 -26.25
CA LYS A 24 33.24 1.18 -25.95
C LYS A 24 34.37 1.99 -25.24
N LEU A 25 35.18 1.20 -24.51
CA LEU A 25 36.58 1.38 -24.05
C LEU A 25 36.90 2.09 -22.70
N THR A 26 37.00 1.27 -21.65
CA THR A 26 38.16 1.11 -20.71
C THR A 26 38.96 2.30 -20.13
N CYS A 27 38.92 2.37 -18.78
CA CYS A 27 40.06 2.41 -17.82
C CYS A 27 40.75 3.73 -17.40
N ILE A 28 41.36 3.66 -16.19
CA ILE A 28 42.43 4.50 -15.57
C ILE A 28 41.95 5.85 -14.94
N THR A 29 42.25 6.24 -13.68
CA THR A 29 42.87 5.60 -12.47
C THR A 29 42.66 6.45 -11.19
N GLY A 30 42.70 5.84 -9.99
CA GLY A 30 43.13 6.47 -8.72
C GLY A 30 42.31 6.07 -7.47
N GLN A 31 42.85 6.01 -6.23
CA GLN A 31 44.26 6.01 -5.79
C GLN A 31 44.41 5.61 -4.29
N VAL A 32 45.40 4.75 -3.92
CA VAL A 32 45.95 4.46 -2.54
C VAL A 32 44.93 3.91 -1.47
N THR A 33 45.24 3.23 -0.36
CA THR A 33 46.49 2.83 0.37
C THR A 33 46.32 1.52 1.17
N LEU A 34 47.34 0.63 1.21
CA LEU A 34 47.88 -0.03 2.43
C LEU A 34 49.07 -0.97 2.11
N CYS A 35 49.81 -1.42 3.14
CA CYS A 35 51.18 -1.93 3.00
C CYS A 35 51.44 -3.37 3.50
N ARG A 36 52.39 -4.02 2.79
CA ARG A 36 53.12 -5.29 3.01
C ARG A 36 53.33 -5.69 4.49
N SER A 37 53.49 -6.99 4.84
CA SER A 37 54.38 -8.01 4.19
C SER A 37 54.07 -9.47 4.65
N ARG A 38 54.68 -10.59 4.18
CA ARG A 38 55.86 -10.80 3.31
C ARG A 38 55.82 -12.11 2.45
N HIS A 39 56.74 -13.05 2.67
CA HIS A 39 57.10 -14.29 1.92
C HIS A 39 58.16 -15.07 2.76
N PRO A 40 58.54 -16.36 2.50
CA PRO A 40 58.62 -17.10 1.21
C PRO A 40 57.91 -18.49 1.18
N GLN A 41 57.57 -19.17 0.08
CA GLN A 41 58.19 -19.47 -1.24
C GLN A 41 59.21 -20.65 -1.32
N ARG A 42 58.83 -21.72 -2.04
CA ARG A 42 59.62 -22.58 -2.99
C ARG A 42 58.70 -23.67 -3.58
N THR A 43 58.21 -23.63 -4.82
CA THR A 43 58.84 -23.82 -6.17
C THR A 43 59.32 -25.25 -6.50
N GLY A 44 58.62 -25.92 -7.42
CA GLY A 44 59.05 -27.11 -8.18
C GLY A 44 58.17 -27.32 -9.42
N LYS A 45 58.75 -27.72 -10.57
CA LYS A 45 58.02 -27.99 -11.83
C LYS A 45 58.33 -29.40 -12.38
N PRO A 46 57.47 -29.99 -13.24
CA PRO A 46 57.37 -31.44 -13.42
C PRO A 46 57.96 -32.00 -14.73
N MET A 47 58.05 -33.34 -14.82
CA MET A 47 57.80 -34.25 -15.97
C MET A 47 58.53 -35.61 -15.76
N PRO A 48 58.22 -36.70 -16.50
CA PRO A 48 56.89 -37.31 -16.68
C PRO A 48 56.93 -38.87 -16.55
N ARG A 49 55.80 -39.56 -16.42
CA ARG A 49 55.70 -41.01 -16.77
C ARG A 49 54.26 -41.50 -17.01
N ALA A 50 54.16 -42.60 -17.75
CA ALA A 50 52.93 -43.26 -18.19
C ALA A 50 52.61 -44.51 -17.31
N PRO A 51 51.45 -45.18 -17.46
CA PRO A 51 50.77 -45.86 -16.34
C PRO A 51 50.98 -47.39 -16.25
N LEU A 52 50.14 -48.02 -15.40
CA LEU A 52 50.08 -49.42 -14.93
C LEU A 52 50.97 -49.70 -13.70
N SER A 53 50.53 -50.44 -12.69
CA SER A 53 49.31 -51.30 -12.59
C SER A 53 48.43 -51.00 -11.36
N GLN A 54 47.17 -50.63 -11.60
CA GLN A 54 46.09 -50.71 -10.59
C GLN A 54 45.47 -52.11 -10.65
N SER A 55 45.96 -53.08 -9.89
CA SER A 55 45.45 -54.47 -9.97
C SER A 55 45.51 -55.32 -8.70
N LEU A 56 46.06 -54.82 -7.57
CA LEU A 56 45.99 -55.52 -6.27
C LEU A 56 45.21 -54.74 -5.21
N LEU A 57 45.41 -53.43 -5.06
CA LEU A 57 44.68 -52.64 -4.06
C LEU A 57 43.16 -52.60 -4.33
N ALA A 58 42.77 -52.50 -5.61
CA ALA A 58 41.38 -52.61 -6.03
C ALA A 58 40.78 -54.02 -5.80
N LEU A 59 41.62 -55.07 -5.76
CA LEU A 59 41.16 -56.44 -5.50
C LEU A 59 41.00 -56.73 -4.00
N ALA A 60 41.76 -56.04 -3.14
CA ALA A 60 41.60 -56.10 -1.69
C ALA A 60 40.37 -55.30 -1.20
N ILE A 61 40.08 -54.15 -1.83
CA ILE A 61 38.91 -53.33 -1.50
C ILE A 61 37.61 -53.97 -2.04
N ALA A 62 37.66 -54.64 -3.19
CA ALA A 62 36.51 -55.38 -3.75
C ALA A 62 36.19 -56.71 -3.03
N SER A 63 36.94 -57.09 -1.99
CA SER A 63 36.71 -58.32 -1.20
C SER A 63 36.33 -58.08 0.26
N ILE A 64 36.11 -56.82 0.67
CA ILE A 64 35.44 -56.46 1.93
C ILE A 64 34.19 -55.62 1.60
N GLY A 65 33.50 -56.04 0.55
CA GLY A 65 32.10 -55.71 0.31
C GLY A 65 31.23 -56.85 0.80
N LEU A 66 31.15 -57.03 2.12
CA LEU A 66 29.93 -57.62 2.68
C LEU A 66 28.81 -56.64 2.30
N GLN A 67 27.87 -57.11 1.48
CA GLN A 67 26.59 -56.44 1.39
C GLN A 67 25.93 -56.73 2.75
N ALA A 68 26.06 -55.80 3.69
CA ALA A 68 25.13 -55.75 4.81
C ALA A 68 23.75 -55.59 4.17
N GLN A 69 22.96 -56.67 4.18
CA GLN A 69 21.59 -56.58 3.73
C GLN A 69 20.80 -56.14 4.94
N ALA A 70 19.93 -55.15 4.78
CA ALA A 70 19.01 -54.84 5.87
C ALA A 70 18.24 -56.12 6.22
N LEU A 71 18.22 -56.45 7.51
CA LEU A 71 17.56 -57.62 8.05
C LEU A 71 16.05 -57.40 7.96
N GLU A 72 15.49 -57.78 6.81
CA GLU A 72 14.05 -57.64 6.58
C GLU A 72 13.26 -58.57 7.51
N ARG A 73 12.20 -58.04 8.09
CA ARG A 73 11.19 -58.73 8.88
C ARG A 73 9.82 -58.27 8.41
N SER A 74 8.82 -59.15 8.49
CA SER A 74 7.43 -58.78 8.31
C SER A 74 6.65 -59.01 9.60
N VAL A 75 5.79 -58.06 9.97
CA VAL A 75 4.79 -58.23 11.03
C VAL A 75 3.58 -59.07 10.56
N ASP A 76 3.52 -59.46 9.28
CA ASP A 76 2.49 -60.38 8.76
C ASP A 76 2.49 -61.76 9.47
N ASP A 77 3.63 -62.15 10.07
CA ASP A 77 3.79 -63.39 10.84
C ASP A 77 3.47 -63.20 12.36
N GLY A 78 3.19 -61.97 12.81
CA GLY A 78 2.90 -61.59 14.20
C GLY A 78 3.85 -60.51 14.77
N PRO A 79 3.69 -60.14 16.06
CA PRO A 79 4.60 -59.24 16.78
C PRO A 79 6.08 -59.65 16.74
N ILE A 80 6.98 -58.68 16.83
CA ILE A 80 8.43 -58.86 16.72
C ILE A 80 9.15 -58.34 17.97
N ALA A 81 9.56 -59.25 18.85
CA ALA A 81 10.31 -58.93 20.06
C ALA A 81 11.79 -59.34 19.99
N TYR A 82 12.67 -58.50 20.54
CA TYR A 82 14.10 -58.75 20.73
C TYR A 82 14.53 -58.36 22.17
N GLU A 83 14.96 -59.36 22.95
CA GLU A 83 15.51 -59.21 24.32
C GLU A 83 16.99 -59.63 24.30
N GLY A 84 17.89 -58.83 24.88
CA GLY A 84 19.32 -59.18 25.07
C GLY A 84 20.12 -59.54 23.82
N GLN A 85 19.75 -59.05 22.63
CA GLN A 85 20.30 -59.49 21.34
C GLN A 85 21.13 -58.43 20.60
N THR A 86 22.30 -58.83 20.09
CA THR A 86 23.07 -58.01 19.14
C THR A 86 22.68 -58.31 17.69
N ILE A 87 22.26 -57.29 16.95
CA ILE A 87 21.85 -57.36 15.54
C ILE A 87 22.88 -56.56 14.70
N SER A 88 23.79 -57.25 14.02
CA SER A 88 24.92 -56.62 13.30
C SER A 88 24.62 -56.07 11.89
N GLU A 89 23.34 -55.87 11.55
CA GLU A 89 22.86 -55.31 10.27
C GLU A 89 21.61 -54.45 10.57
N SER A 90 21.37 -53.36 9.81
CA SER A 90 20.14 -52.55 9.95
C SER A 90 18.87 -53.39 9.89
N LEU A 91 17.90 -53.12 10.76
CA LEU A 91 16.61 -53.81 10.83
C LEU A 91 15.58 -53.08 9.96
N THR A 92 14.79 -53.82 9.17
CA THR A 92 13.69 -53.22 8.39
C THR A 92 12.42 -54.02 8.56
N ILE A 93 11.42 -53.39 9.20
CA ILE A 93 10.10 -53.95 9.47
C ILE A 93 9.17 -53.60 8.32
N THR A 94 8.37 -54.56 7.88
CA THR A 94 7.43 -54.46 6.75
C THR A 94 6.12 -55.20 7.06
N GLY A 95 5.13 -55.14 6.18
CA GLY A 95 3.88 -55.91 6.31
C GLY A 95 2.71 -55.12 6.91
N THR A 96 1.69 -55.82 7.40
CA THR A 96 0.51 -55.22 8.04
C THR A 96 0.02 -56.06 9.21
N LEU A 97 -0.13 -55.44 10.40
CA LEU A 97 -0.53 -56.11 11.64
C LEU A 97 -1.60 -55.30 12.39
N GLU A 98 -2.68 -55.97 12.78
CA GLU A 98 -3.64 -55.54 13.80
C GLU A 98 -3.41 -56.44 15.04
N THR A 99 -3.19 -55.86 16.21
CA THR A 99 -2.75 -56.58 17.42
C THR A 99 -3.27 -55.91 18.72
N ASP A 100 -3.35 -56.67 19.80
CA ASP A 100 -3.51 -56.17 21.17
C ASP A 100 -2.21 -56.21 21.99
N GLU A 101 -1.17 -56.94 21.55
CA GLU A 101 0.21 -56.90 22.08
C GLU A 101 1.09 -55.92 21.26
N ASP A 102 2.16 -55.38 21.85
CA ASP A 102 3.07 -54.43 21.19
C ASP A 102 3.71 -55.01 19.91
N ALA A 103 3.65 -54.26 18.80
CA ALA A 103 3.90 -54.85 17.48
C ALA A 103 5.39 -55.04 17.15
N VAL A 104 6.26 -54.18 17.67
CA VAL A 104 7.72 -54.26 17.53
C VAL A 104 8.34 -53.81 18.85
N GLU A 105 9.08 -54.70 19.51
CA GLU A 105 9.71 -54.49 20.81
C GLU A 105 11.22 -54.72 20.69
N LEU A 106 12.04 -53.72 21.00
CA LEU A 106 13.46 -53.91 21.35
C LEU A 106 13.60 -53.68 22.86
N ALA A 107 13.66 -54.78 23.61
CA ALA A 107 13.76 -54.80 25.06
C ALA A 107 15.22 -54.82 25.56
N ASP A 108 15.39 -54.91 26.89
CA ASP A 108 16.64 -54.68 27.59
C ASP A 108 17.87 -55.42 27.04
N GLY A 109 18.99 -54.70 26.98
CA GLY A 109 20.29 -55.20 26.51
C GLY A 109 20.36 -55.51 25.01
N THR A 110 19.37 -55.11 24.22
CA THR A 110 19.38 -55.24 22.76
C THR A 110 20.25 -54.17 22.11
N HIS A 111 21.10 -54.59 21.15
CA HIS A 111 22.05 -53.71 20.44
C HIS A 111 21.91 -53.87 18.93
N LEU A 112 21.35 -52.86 18.25
CA LEU A 112 21.19 -52.81 16.81
C LEU A 112 22.29 -51.95 16.17
N GLN A 113 23.17 -52.57 15.38
CA GLN A 113 24.38 -51.93 14.86
C GLN A 113 24.13 -51.21 13.52
N GLY A 114 23.08 -50.37 13.48
CA GLY A 114 22.67 -49.55 12.35
C GLY A 114 21.18 -49.22 12.34
N ASP A 115 20.66 -48.67 11.25
CA ASP A 115 19.29 -48.14 11.20
C ASP A 115 18.17 -49.15 11.55
N LEU A 116 17.12 -48.67 12.24
CA LEU A 116 15.80 -49.30 12.36
C LEU A 116 14.81 -48.60 11.43
N LYS A 117 14.20 -49.32 10.48
CA LYS A 117 13.24 -48.75 9.52
C LYS A 117 11.88 -49.43 9.60
N LEU A 118 10.86 -48.63 9.88
CA LEU A 118 9.48 -49.06 10.09
C LEU A 118 8.68 -48.74 8.82
N ASN A 119 8.60 -49.71 7.92
CA ASN A 119 7.96 -49.60 6.61
C ASN A 119 6.72 -50.51 6.54
N ALA A 120 5.97 -50.55 7.66
CA ALA A 120 4.80 -51.40 7.89
C ALA A 120 3.50 -50.59 8.04
N GLN A 121 2.38 -51.27 8.22
CA GLN A 121 1.11 -50.70 8.69
C GLN A 121 0.72 -51.41 9.99
N ILE A 122 0.82 -50.71 11.11
CA ILE A 122 0.63 -51.28 12.46
C ILE A 122 -0.57 -50.60 13.13
N ALA A 123 -1.46 -51.38 13.71
CA ALA A 123 -2.55 -50.90 14.55
C ALA A 123 -2.62 -51.71 15.86
N VAL A 124 -2.38 -51.05 16.99
CA VAL A 124 -2.43 -51.63 18.34
C VAL A 124 -3.69 -51.17 19.06
N THR A 125 -4.39 -52.10 19.71
CA THR A 125 -5.61 -51.83 20.49
C THR A 125 -5.46 -52.35 21.91
N GLY A 126 -5.06 -51.47 22.83
CA GLY A 126 -4.87 -51.80 24.24
C GLY A 126 -6.15 -51.77 25.07
N ALA A 127 -6.00 -51.72 26.39
CA ALA A 127 -7.12 -51.79 27.31
C ALA A 127 -8.03 -50.54 27.23
N THR A 128 -9.35 -50.74 27.20
CA THR A 128 -10.35 -49.65 27.30
C THR A 128 -10.97 -49.55 28.70
N SER A 129 -10.29 -50.09 29.73
CA SER A 129 -10.66 -49.98 31.15
C SER A 129 -9.60 -50.62 32.06
N LEU A 130 -9.31 -49.99 33.21
CA LEU A 130 -8.52 -50.60 34.29
C LEU A 130 -9.21 -51.83 34.91
N GLU A 131 -8.64 -53.03 34.76
CA GLU A 131 -9.09 -54.21 35.51
C GLU A 131 -8.41 -54.29 36.88
N ASN A 132 -9.22 -54.30 37.95
CA ASN A 132 -8.76 -54.40 39.36
C ASN A 132 -7.80 -53.28 39.84
N GLY A 133 -7.69 -52.18 39.09
CA GLY A 133 -6.83 -51.03 39.44
C GLY A 133 -5.44 -51.04 38.79
N ASN A 134 -5.16 -52.01 37.92
CA ASN A 134 -3.95 -52.06 37.10
C ASN A 134 -4.35 -52.04 35.62
N ALA A 135 -3.66 -51.22 34.83
CA ALA A 135 -3.42 -51.58 33.43
C ALA A 135 -2.39 -52.72 33.41
N PHE A 136 -2.50 -53.63 32.45
CA PHE A 136 -1.54 -54.73 32.24
C PHE A 136 -1.02 -54.78 30.80
N ASN A 137 -1.42 -53.82 29.98
CA ASN A 137 -1.12 -53.75 28.55
C ASN A 137 -1.42 -52.31 28.08
N TYR A 138 -0.38 -51.49 27.95
CA TYR A 138 -0.47 -50.20 27.27
C TYR A 138 -0.45 -50.45 25.75
N ALA A 139 -0.96 -49.54 24.93
CA ALA A 139 -0.98 -49.78 23.48
C ALA A 139 0.23 -49.12 22.82
N THR A 140 1.34 -49.84 22.64
CA THR A 140 2.55 -49.28 22.01
C THR A 140 2.79 -49.85 20.61
N ALA A 141 2.76 -49.00 19.58
CA ALA A 141 2.94 -49.47 18.21
C ALA A 141 4.39 -49.85 17.87
N VAL A 142 5.39 -49.20 18.49
CA VAL A 142 6.79 -49.64 18.53
C VAL A 142 7.40 -49.24 19.88
N ASP A 143 7.94 -50.20 20.62
CA ASP A 143 8.57 -50.01 21.92
C ASP A 143 10.08 -50.27 21.84
N LEU A 144 10.88 -49.34 22.36
CA LEU A 144 12.34 -49.36 22.39
C LEU A 144 12.85 -49.14 23.82
N SER A 145 12.31 -49.89 24.79
CA SER A 145 12.52 -49.66 26.23
C SER A 145 13.57 -50.56 26.90
N GLY A 146 14.49 -49.93 27.63
CA GLY A 146 15.53 -50.59 28.44
C GLY A 146 15.19 -50.73 29.93
N ASP A 147 16.02 -51.45 30.70
CA ASP A 147 15.69 -51.76 32.12
C ASP A 147 15.95 -50.64 33.15
N GLY A 148 16.58 -49.54 32.76
CA GLY A 148 17.02 -48.45 33.66
C GLY A 148 18.16 -48.80 34.63
N TRP A 149 18.62 -50.06 34.70
CA TRP A 149 19.70 -50.52 35.59
C TRP A 149 21.02 -50.83 34.87
N GLY A 150 21.08 -50.54 33.56
CA GLY A 150 22.29 -50.61 32.74
C GLY A 150 22.20 -51.62 31.60
N GLN A 151 21.01 -52.11 31.25
CA GLN A 151 20.70 -52.83 30.01
C GLN A 151 19.85 -51.96 29.08
N ALA A 152 20.38 -50.77 28.77
CA ALA A 152 19.80 -49.85 27.78
C ALA A 152 19.68 -50.49 26.39
N VAL A 153 18.69 -50.04 25.62
CA VAL A 153 18.56 -50.36 24.19
C VAL A 153 19.54 -49.49 23.41
N GLN A 154 20.41 -50.09 22.59
CA GLN A 154 21.45 -49.36 21.86
C GLN A 154 21.24 -49.43 20.34
N ILE A 155 21.31 -48.30 19.64
CA ILE A 155 21.13 -48.22 18.18
C ILE A 155 22.24 -47.35 17.54
N ASP A 156 23.19 -47.97 16.82
CA ASP A 156 24.31 -47.31 16.12
C ASP A 156 23.86 -46.52 14.85
N GLY A 157 22.59 -46.16 14.73
CA GLY A 157 21.99 -45.65 13.51
C GLY A 157 20.60 -45.05 13.71
N SER A 158 19.94 -44.66 12.62
CA SER A 158 18.68 -43.92 12.71
C SER A 158 17.46 -44.82 12.93
N VAL A 159 16.55 -44.39 13.80
CA VAL A 159 15.17 -44.90 13.85
C VAL A 159 14.34 -44.10 12.84
N THR A 160 13.59 -44.76 11.96
CA THR A 160 12.82 -44.07 10.91
C THR A 160 11.46 -44.74 10.65
N ASN A 161 10.36 -44.03 10.92
CA ASN A 161 9.03 -44.40 10.44
C ASN A 161 8.82 -43.91 9.01
N GLN A 162 8.47 -44.82 8.11
CA GLN A 162 8.02 -44.54 6.73
C GLN A 162 6.65 -45.17 6.44
N GLY A 163 6.00 -45.70 7.47
CA GLY A 163 4.76 -46.47 7.40
C GLY A 163 3.59 -45.76 8.04
N SER A 164 2.73 -46.54 8.69
CA SER A 164 1.65 -46.04 9.52
C SER A 164 1.69 -46.78 10.85
N LEU A 165 1.81 -46.03 11.93
CA LEU A 165 1.73 -46.51 13.31
C LEU A 165 0.44 -45.98 13.90
N SER A 166 -0.42 -46.86 14.40
CA SER A 166 -1.63 -46.44 15.11
C SER A 166 -1.75 -47.19 16.42
N ALA A 167 -2.13 -46.48 17.47
CA ALA A 167 -2.37 -47.03 18.79
C ALA A 167 -3.65 -46.44 19.38
N SER A 168 -4.41 -47.26 20.09
CA SER A 168 -5.68 -46.84 20.69
C SER A 168 -6.01 -47.59 21.97
N GLY A 169 -6.75 -46.93 22.85
CA GLY A 169 -6.98 -47.37 24.23
C GLY A 169 -6.20 -46.52 25.24
N LEU A 170 -6.24 -46.95 26.50
CA LEU A 170 -5.67 -46.20 27.62
C LEU A 170 -4.15 -46.01 27.47
N GLN A 171 -3.70 -44.76 27.51
CA GLN A 171 -2.27 -44.38 27.47
C GLN A 171 -1.56 -44.93 26.21
N ALA A 172 -2.27 -44.89 25.07
CA ALA A 172 -1.74 -45.36 23.79
C ALA A 172 -0.54 -44.52 23.32
N GLN A 173 0.52 -45.19 22.87
CA GLN A 173 1.75 -44.55 22.38
C GLN A 173 2.17 -45.07 21.00
N GLY A 174 2.70 -44.17 20.17
CA GLY A 174 3.05 -44.48 18.77
C GLY A 174 4.44 -45.08 18.63
N LEU A 175 5.41 -44.39 19.20
CA LEU A 175 6.79 -44.84 19.34
C LEU A 175 7.29 -44.43 20.72
N THR A 176 7.65 -45.43 21.53
CA THR A 176 8.14 -45.24 22.90
C THR A 176 9.63 -45.55 22.93
N ILE A 177 10.40 -44.69 23.60
CA ILE A 177 11.87 -44.75 23.69
C ILE A 177 12.26 -44.48 25.15
N GLU A 178 12.27 -45.52 25.99
CA GLU A 178 12.64 -45.41 27.41
C GLU A 178 14.03 -46.01 27.67
N TYR A 179 14.91 -45.31 28.39
CA TYR A 179 16.27 -45.81 28.72
C TYR A 179 17.08 -46.32 27.51
N ALA A 180 16.98 -45.65 26.36
CA ALA A 180 17.65 -46.00 25.12
C ALA A 180 18.78 -45.02 24.74
N ASP A 181 19.68 -45.47 23.88
CA ASP A 181 20.89 -44.76 23.43
C ASP A 181 21.02 -44.88 21.91
N ILE A 182 20.84 -43.77 21.17
CA ILE A 182 20.71 -43.75 19.72
C ILE A 182 21.78 -42.82 19.11
N GLU A 183 22.85 -43.38 18.53
CA GLU A 183 23.92 -42.62 17.83
C GLU A 183 23.40 -41.94 16.54
N GLY A 184 22.24 -42.36 16.04
CA GLY A 184 21.55 -41.75 14.90
C GLY A 184 20.48 -40.73 15.30
N GLY A 185 19.65 -40.32 14.34
CA GLY A 185 18.47 -39.48 14.58
C GLY A 185 17.16 -40.26 14.50
N LEU A 186 16.11 -39.74 15.14
CA LEU A 186 14.75 -40.24 15.05
C LEU A 186 13.97 -39.48 13.97
N VAL A 187 13.36 -40.18 13.00
CA VAL A 187 12.64 -39.53 11.89
C VAL A 187 11.24 -40.14 11.67
N ASN A 188 10.20 -39.32 11.67
CA ASN A 188 8.88 -39.66 11.14
C ASN A 188 8.70 -39.09 9.73
N ASP A 189 8.92 -39.90 8.69
CA ASP A 189 8.50 -39.64 7.30
C ASP A 189 7.08 -40.20 7.01
N GLY A 190 6.49 -40.93 7.96
CA GLY A 190 5.24 -41.67 7.82
C GLY A 190 4.04 -41.01 8.51
N THR A 191 3.12 -41.84 8.98
CA THR A 191 1.96 -41.41 9.79
C THR A 191 2.01 -42.05 11.17
N ILE A 192 1.64 -41.28 12.20
CA ILE A 192 1.41 -41.76 13.57
C ILE A 192 0.03 -41.28 14.02
N THR A 193 -0.82 -42.16 14.53
CA THR A 193 -2.20 -41.83 14.92
C THR A 193 -2.61 -42.47 16.25
N ILE A 194 -2.83 -41.63 17.25
CA ILE A 194 -3.13 -42.01 18.63
C ILE A 194 -4.57 -41.65 18.99
N SER A 195 -5.28 -42.56 19.66
CA SER A 195 -6.62 -42.28 20.17
C SER A 195 -6.88 -42.96 21.51
N ASP A 196 -6.72 -42.19 22.59
CA ASP A 196 -7.30 -42.52 23.89
C ASP A 196 -8.67 -41.86 24.02
N GLY A 197 -9.69 -42.68 24.24
CA GLY A 197 -11.08 -42.24 24.36
C GLY A 197 -11.68 -42.51 25.74
N VAL A 198 -10.86 -42.77 26.77
CA VAL A 198 -11.35 -43.37 28.02
C VAL A 198 -10.92 -42.62 29.29
N LYS A 199 -11.84 -41.81 29.83
CA LYS A 199 -11.65 -41.08 31.10
C LYS A 199 -11.31 -42.01 32.28
N HIS A 200 -10.14 -41.85 32.91
CA HIS A 200 -9.66 -42.70 34.01
C HIS A 200 -8.93 -41.95 35.13
N SER A 201 -9.52 -41.96 36.34
CA SER A 201 -9.12 -41.14 37.49
C SER A 201 -7.90 -41.62 38.31
N SER A 202 -6.93 -42.30 37.68
CA SER A 202 -5.76 -42.87 38.39
C SER A 202 -4.67 -43.44 37.46
N ALA A 203 -4.47 -42.86 36.28
CA ALA A 203 -3.46 -43.32 35.32
C ALA A 203 -2.14 -42.56 35.48
N THR A 204 -1.00 -43.24 35.36
CA THR A 204 0.35 -42.63 35.41
C THR A 204 1.03 -42.79 34.06
N GLY A 205 1.15 -41.71 33.30
CA GLY A 205 1.64 -41.70 31.90
C GLY A 205 0.59 -41.21 30.89
N THR A 206 1.05 -40.83 29.71
CA THR A 206 0.41 -39.89 28.78
C THR A 206 0.16 -40.51 27.39
N PRO A 207 -0.94 -40.16 26.68
CA PRO A 207 -1.12 -40.51 25.26
C PRO A 207 -0.20 -39.66 24.38
N ALA A 208 0.79 -40.28 23.73
CA ALA A 208 1.83 -39.58 22.98
C ALA A 208 2.18 -40.28 21.64
N ALA A 209 2.29 -39.52 20.55
CA ALA A 209 2.67 -40.13 19.26
C ALA A 209 4.17 -40.50 19.20
N ILE A 210 5.03 -39.69 19.80
CA ILE A 210 6.44 -40.02 20.07
C ILE A 210 6.70 -39.67 21.54
N SER A 211 7.14 -40.65 22.32
CA SER A 211 7.59 -40.46 23.71
C SER A 211 9.06 -40.86 23.85
N ILE A 212 9.86 -39.94 24.39
CA ILE A 212 11.29 -40.11 24.66
C ILE A 212 11.50 -39.84 26.14
N GLN A 213 11.96 -40.84 26.91
CA GLN A 213 12.10 -40.72 28.36
C GLN A 213 13.39 -41.37 28.87
N ASN A 214 14.13 -40.65 29.73
CA ASN A 214 15.43 -41.10 30.26
C ASN A 214 16.43 -41.59 29.18
N ALA A 215 16.40 -41.00 27.98
CA ALA A 215 17.12 -41.49 26.80
C ALA A 215 18.21 -40.52 26.30
N ASN A 216 19.10 -41.03 25.44
CA ASN A 216 20.06 -40.24 24.64
C ASN A 216 19.76 -40.41 23.15
N ILE A 217 19.80 -39.31 22.40
CA ILE A 217 19.75 -39.30 20.93
C ILE A 217 20.76 -38.26 20.44
N ASP A 218 21.81 -38.69 19.73
CA ASP A 218 22.85 -37.81 19.19
C ASP A 218 22.38 -37.06 17.92
N GLY A 219 21.45 -37.66 17.17
CA GLY A 219 20.93 -37.13 15.90
C GLY A 219 19.57 -36.44 16.01
N GLN A 220 19.17 -35.74 14.95
CA GLN A 220 17.92 -34.96 14.92
C GLN A 220 16.67 -35.81 15.24
N VAL A 221 15.79 -35.29 16.09
CA VAL A 221 14.41 -35.77 16.26
C VAL A 221 13.53 -34.98 15.30
N ARG A 222 12.90 -35.65 14.33
CA ARG A 222 12.35 -34.97 13.15
C ARG A 222 11.01 -35.53 12.69
N ASN A 223 9.99 -34.67 12.62
CA ASN A 223 8.76 -34.93 11.89
C ASN A 223 8.83 -34.33 10.47
N ASN A 224 8.65 -35.17 9.44
CA ASN A 224 8.36 -34.77 8.05
C ASN A 224 6.96 -35.21 7.60
N GLY A 225 6.31 -36.08 8.38
CA GLY A 225 5.02 -36.70 8.08
C GLY A 225 3.89 -36.16 8.95
N GLU A 226 2.90 -37.02 9.22
CA GLU A 226 1.67 -36.64 9.94
C GLU A 226 1.64 -37.31 11.32
N ILE A 227 1.54 -36.48 12.37
CA ILE A 227 1.26 -36.88 13.75
C ILE A 227 -0.15 -36.40 14.09
N SER A 228 -1.02 -37.31 14.52
CA SER A 228 -2.39 -37.01 14.96
C SER A 228 -2.66 -37.68 16.30
N VAL A 229 -2.98 -36.91 17.32
CA VAL A 229 -3.15 -37.38 18.70
C VAL A 229 -4.49 -36.90 19.25
N SER A 230 -5.26 -37.82 19.80
CA SER A 230 -6.53 -37.55 20.47
C SER A 230 -6.57 -38.23 21.83
N GLY A 231 -6.98 -37.50 22.86
CA GLY A 231 -6.98 -37.96 24.25
C GLY A 231 -8.08 -37.31 25.09
N VAL A 232 -8.50 -37.97 26.17
CA VAL A 232 -9.46 -37.43 27.15
C VAL A 232 -9.02 -37.79 28.57
N SER A 233 -9.05 -36.83 29.52
CA SER A 233 -8.48 -37.10 30.85
C SER A 233 -9.41 -37.85 31.79
N GLY A 234 -8.84 -38.31 32.90
CA GLY A 234 -9.55 -38.52 34.14
C GLY A 234 -8.91 -37.75 35.30
N SER A 235 -9.42 -36.54 35.54
CA SER A 235 -9.37 -35.80 36.82
C SER A 235 -8.00 -35.46 37.43
N THR A 236 -7.65 -34.17 37.35
CA THR A 236 -7.31 -33.33 38.52
C THR A 236 -6.38 -33.97 39.57
N LEU A 237 -5.12 -34.18 39.21
CA LEU A 237 -4.05 -34.44 40.19
C LEU A 237 -3.05 -33.28 40.15
N ASP A 238 -2.94 -32.57 41.29
CA ASP A 238 -2.01 -31.45 41.50
C ASP A 238 -0.54 -31.93 41.62
N ASP A 239 -0.05 -32.75 40.67
CA ASP A 239 1.30 -33.33 40.66
C ASP A 239 2.03 -32.97 39.35
N PRO A 240 2.87 -31.92 39.34
CA PRO A 240 3.51 -31.41 38.12
C PRO A 240 4.52 -32.39 37.49
N LEU A 241 4.91 -33.45 38.22
CA LEU A 241 5.74 -34.53 37.66
C LEU A 241 4.94 -35.51 36.79
N LEU A 242 3.61 -35.37 36.74
CA LEU A 242 2.67 -36.31 36.10
C LEU A 242 1.45 -35.57 35.51
N SER A 243 1.66 -34.42 34.85
CA SER A 243 0.59 -33.77 34.09
C SER A 243 0.02 -34.73 33.05
N GLY A 244 -1.30 -34.69 32.86
CA GLY A 244 -2.03 -35.70 32.07
C GLY A 244 -1.88 -35.56 30.55
N ALA A 245 -1.03 -34.64 30.08
CA ALA A 245 -1.10 -34.00 28.78
C ALA A 245 -1.17 -34.97 27.58
N VAL A 246 -2.03 -34.64 26.62
CA VAL A 246 -2.05 -35.28 25.30
C VAL A 246 -0.91 -34.68 24.47
N ALA A 247 0.08 -35.47 24.07
CA ALA A 247 1.32 -34.94 23.48
C ALA A 247 1.57 -35.37 22.03
N GLY A 248 1.96 -34.42 21.17
CA GLY A 248 2.40 -34.71 19.80
C GLY A 248 3.79 -35.37 19.75
N ILE A 249 4.78 -34.71 20.33
CA ILE A 249 6.12 -35.24 20.61
C ILE A 249 6.44 -34.87 22.06
N GLN A 250 6.82 -35.84 22.89
CA GLN A 250 7.13 -35.65 24.31
C GLN A 250 8.56 -36.10 24.63
N ILE A 251 9.30 -35.29 25.38
CA ILE A 251 10.70 -35.51 25.76
C ILE A 251 10.88 -35.24 27.24
N LEU A 252 11.06 -36.28 28.05
CA LEU A 252 11.12 -36.21 29.52
C LEU A 252 12.47 -36.72 30.04
N ASP A 253 13.07 -36.02 31.02
CA ASP A 253 14.27 -36.47 31.76
C ASP A 253 15.46 -36.92 30.87
N SER A 254 15.61 -36.36 29.68
CA SER A 254 16.49 -36.90 28.62
C SER A 254 17.60 -35.92 28.22
N ASP A 255 18.80 -36.43 27.95
CA ASP A 255 19.92 -35.63 27.45
C ASP A 255 20.04 -35.80 25.94
N LEU A 256 19.56 -34.81 25.21
CA LEU A 256 19.55 -34.73 23.74
C LEU A 256 20.40 -33.52 23.28
N ALA A 257 21.42 -33.12 24.04
CA ALA A 257 22.15 -31.86 23.85
C ALA A 257 22.80 -31.66 22.45
N GLU A 258 23.07 -32.73 21.69
CA GLU A 258 23.55 -32.64 20.29
C GLU A 258 22.41 -32.72 19.24
N ALA A 259 21.19 -33.13 19.63
CA ALA A 259 20.03 -33.27 18.75
C ALA A 259 19.20 -31.99 18.61
N ALA A 260 18.84 -31.67 17.37
CA ALA A 260 17.84 -30.65 17.06
C ALA A 260 16.45 -31.29 16.88
N ILE A 261 15.43 -30.68 17.50
CA ILE A 261 14.02 -31.07 17.41
C ILE A 261 13.38 -30.30 16.24
N ILE A 262 12.79 -30.99 15.27
CA ILE A 262 12.38 -30.37 13.99
C ILE A 262 11.02 -30.86 13.49
N ASN A 263 10.04 -29.96 13.40
CA ASN A 263 8.86 -30.16 12.55
C ASN A 263 9.14 -29.55 11.16
N GLY A 264 9.39 -30.40 10.17
CA GLY A 264 9.80 -30.03 8.81
C GLY A 264 8.70 -29.34 8.00
N SER A 265 9.03 -28.81 6.81
CA SER A 265 8.12 -28.03 5.95
C SER A 265 6.84 -28.75 5.53
N ASP A 266 6.89 -30.08 5.47
CA ASP A 266 5.79 -30.96 5.09
C ASP A 266 5.19 -31.66 6.32
N GLY A 267 5.79 -31.45 7.51
CA GLY A 267 5.40 -32.05 8.77
C GLY A 267 4.14 -31.40 9.36
N VAL A 268 3.24 -32.26 9.83
CA VAL A 268 2.02 -31.88 10.55
C VAL A 268 2.02 -32.55 11.90
N ILE A 269 1.74 -31.77 12.94
CA ILE A 269 1.42 -32.25 14.29
C ILE A 269 0.02 -31.70 14.61
N SER A 270 -0.92 -32.57 14.95
CA SER A 270 -2.29 -32.20 15.32
C SER A 270 -2.68 -32.91 16.61
N VAL A 271 -2.98 -32.14 17.66
CA VAL A 271 -3.24 -32.65 19.01
C VAL A 271 -4.60 -32.13 19.49
N THR A 272 -5.43 -33.03 20.01
CA THR A 272 -6.79 -32.71 20.47
C THR A 272 -7.11 -33.39 21.80
N GLY A 273 -7.27 -32.57 22.84
CA GLY A 273 -7.70 -33.00 24.16
C GLY A 273 -9.20 -32.78 24.37
N SER A 274 -9.78 -33.50 25.33
CA SER A 274 -11.03 -33.08 25.97
C SER A 274 -10.97 -33.33 27.46
N ASP A 275 -11.26 -32.27 28.20
CA ASP A 275 -11.11 -32.16 29.65
C ASP A 275 -9.70 -32.60 30.09
N ASN A 276 -8.66 -32.10 29.39
CA ASN A 276 -7.23 -32.40 29.56
C ASN A 276 -6.36 -31.35 28.86
N ASP A 277 -5.11 -31.21 29.28
CA ASP A 277 -4.08 -30.44 28.56
C ASP A 277 -3.72 -31.10 27.23
N SER A 278 -3.38 -30.26 26.24
CA SER A 278 -2.92 -30.68 24.92
C SER A 278 -1.63 -29.94 24.58
N ILE A 279 -0.57 -30.66 24.20
CA ILE A 279 0.73 -30.07 23.88
C ILE A 279 1.24 -30.56 22.53
N GLY A 280 1.62 -29.64 21.64
CA GLY A 280 2.13 -29.97 20.30
C GLY A 280 3.53 -30.60 20.34
N ILE A 281 4.47 -29.93 21.00
CA ILE A 281 5.79 -30.46 21.35
C ILE A 281 6.04 -30.12 22.82
N ASP A 282 6.32 -31.14 23.62
CA ASP A 282 6.52 -31.09 25.07
C ASP A 282 7.97 -31.51 25.40
N ILE A 283 8.68 -30.69 26.18
CA ILE A 283 10.06 -30.94 26.61
C ILE A 283 10.22 -30.56 28.10
N TYR A 284 10.36 -31.58 28.94
CA TYR A 284 10.45 -31.48 30.40
C TYR A 284 11.83 -31.93 30.90
N ASN A 285 12.49 -31.13 31.75
CA ASN A 285 13.74 -31.50 32.45
C ASN A 285 14.83 -32.09 31.52
N SER A 286 14.97 -31.52 30.32
CA SER A 286 15.75 -32.10 29.21
C SER A 286 16.64 -31.07 28.50
N SER A 287 17.80 -31.51 28.01
CA SER A 287 18.74 -30.70 27.23
C SER A 287 18.60 -30.99 25.73
N ILE A 288 18.58 -29.96 24.88
CA ILE A 288 18.57 -30.10 23.40
C ILE A 288 19.49 -29.08 22.70
N LEU A 289 19.81 -29.33 21.43
CA LEU A 289 20.59 -28.39 20.62
C LEU A 289 19.76 -27.17 20.17
N SER A 290 18.54 -27.38 19.67
CA SER A 290 17.65 -26.33 19.13
C SER A 290 16.29 -26.91 18.77
N LEU A 291 15.26 -26.06 18.67
CA LEU A 291 13.90 -26.44 18.25
C LEU A 291 13.49 -25.62 17.04
N SER A 292 13.00 -26.26 15.97
CA SER A 292 12.48 -25.54 14.80
C SER A 292 11.16 -26.10 14.24
N ASN A 293 10.18 -25.20 14.08
CA ASN A 293 8.98 -25.46 13.30
C ASN A 293 9.11 -24.81 11.92
N ALA A 294 8.81 -25.57 10.86
CA ALA A 294 8.67 -25.08 9.49
C ALA A 294 7.41 -25.60 8.79
N GLY A 295 6.70 -26.55 9.41
CA GLY A 295 5.43 -27.11 8.97
C GLY A 295 4.27 -26.56 9.81
N ARG A 296 3.35 -27.44 10.19
CA ARG A 296 2.16 -27.08 10.97
C ARG A 296 2.12 -27.79 12.31
N ILE A 297 1.79 -27.05 13.35
CA ILE A 297 1.43 -27.53 14.67
C ILE A 297 0.03 -26.97 14.98
N ASP A 298 -0.95 -27.84 15.22
CA ASP A 298 -2.32 -27.50 15.62
C ASP A 298 -2.64 -28.17 16.95
N VAL A 299 -3.07 -27.40 17.94
CA VAL A 299 -3.36 -27.87 19.30
C VAL A 299 -4.69 -27.29 19.76
N ALA A 300 -5.58 -28.12 20.28
CA ALA A 300 -6.87 -27.67 20.81
C ALA A 300 -7.38 -28.55 21.95
N SER A 301 -7.52 -27.95 23.13
CA SER A 301 -8.24 -28.51 24.28
C SER A 301 -9.69 -28.06 24.28
N THR A 302 -10.55 -28.79 24.98
CA THR A 302 -11.98 -28.48 25.13
C THR A 302 -12.48 -28.95 26.48
N THR A 303 -13.07 -28.05 27.26
CA THR A 303 -13.69 -28.37 28.57
C THR A 303 -15.12 -27.85 28.66
N GLU A 304 -15.99 -28.57 29.38
CA GLU A 304 -17.34 -28.09 29.74
C GLU A 304 -17.47 -27.59 31.20
N GLU A 305 -16.46 -27.77 32.06
CA GLU A 305 -16.51 -27.35 33.47
C GLU A 305 -15.62 -26.12 33.75
N SER A 306 -16.15 -25.13 34.47
CA SER A 306 -15.49 -23.82 34.69
C SER A 306 -14.58 -23.77 35.92
N ASN A 307 -13.95 -24.89 36.27
CA ASN A 307 -13.11 -25.01 37.48
C ASN A 307 -11.89 -25.92 37.30
N ASP A 308 -11.82 -26.63 36.18
CA ASP A 308 -10.66 -27.38 35.75
C ASP A 308 -9.86 -26.43 34.82
N TRP A 309 -8.53 -26.44 34.95
CA TRP A 309 -7.62 -25.53 34.24
C TRP A 309 -6.91 -26.39 33.19
N GLU A 310 -7.29 -26.26 31.92
CA GLU A 310 -6.86 -27.17 30.85
C GLU A 310 -6.38 -26.37 29.64
N GLU A 311 -5.11 -26.51 29.29
CA GLU A 311 -4.45 -25.65 28.31
C GLU A 311 -4.27 -26.29 26.92
N SER A 312 -4.08 -25.46 25.90
CA SER A 312 -3.79 -25.82 24.51
C SER A 312 -2.42 -25.28 24.06
N THR A 313 -1.31 -25.86 24.49
CA THR A 313 0.03 -25.30 24.24
C THR A 313 0.67 -25.79 22.93
N GLY A 314 1.07 -24.85 22.06
CA GLY A 314 1.71 -25.16 20.78
C GLY A 314 3.10 -25.82 20.91
N ILE A 315 3.96 -25.25 21.75
CA ILE A 315 5.28 -25.77 22.14
C ILE A 315 5.47 -25.41 23.63
N PHE A 316 5.68 -26.40 24.48
CA PHE A 316 5.96 -26.25 25.91
C PHE A 316 7.41 -26.64 26.21
N LEU A 317 8.09 -25.86 27.06
CA LEU A 317 9.46 -26.13 27.54
C LEU A 317 9.51 -25.87 29.06
N GLU A 318 9.60 -26.90 29.90
CA GLU A 318 9.74 -26.75 31.37
C GLU A 318 11.10 -27.24 31.84
N ASN A 319 11.86 -26.41 32.57
CA ASN A 319 13.19 -26.74 33.10
C ASN A 319 14.12 -27.30 31.99
N ALA A 320 13.99 -26.76 30.78
CA ALA A 320 14.64 -27.22 29.57
C ALA A 320 15.88 -26.35 29.23
N GLN A 321 16.87 -26.96 28.58
CA GLN A 321 18.14 -26.30 28.27
C GLN A 321 18.44 -26.37 26.76
N LEU A 322 18.13 -25.27 26.05
CA LEU A 322 18.34 -25.11 24.61
C LEU A 322 19.66 -24.37 24.36
N SER A 323 20.68 -25.10 23.90
CA SER A 323 21.99 -24.50 23.55
C SER A 323 22.01 -23.69 22.24
N GLY A 324 20.83 -23.50 21.62
CA GLY A 324 20.58 -22.83 20.35
C GLY A 324 19.16 -22.26 20.28
N ASP A 325 18.73 -21.87 19.09
CA ASP A 325 17.51 -21.09 18.91
C ASP A 325 16.22 -21.94 18.96
N LEU A 326 15.12 -21.32 19.43
CA LEU A 326 13.75 -21.76 19.15
C LEU A 326 13.24 -20.94 17.95
N THR A 327 12.96 -21.60 16.81
CA THR A 327 12.59 -20.92 15.56
C THR A 327 11.26 -21.40 14.96
N ASN A 328 10.26 -20.53 14.89
CA ASN A 328 9.11 -20.69 14.00
C ASN A 328 9.43 -20.05 12.64
N SER A 329 9.76 -20.88 11.65
CA SER A 329 10.26 -20.48 10.33
C SER A 329 9.19 -19.77 9.48
N ALA A 330 9.58 -19.12 8.38
CA ALA A 330 8.67 -18.35 7.52
C ALA A 330 7.52 -19.13 6.82
N SER A 331 7.55 -20.47 6.88
CA SER A 331 6.43 -21.36 6.48
C SER A 331 5.74 -22.02 7.68
N GLY A 332 6.31 -21.89 8.88
CA GLY A 332 5.83 -22.46 10.12
C GLY A 332 4.53 -21.81 10.56
N VAL A 333 3.57 -22.66 10.91
CA VAL A 333 2.31 -22.26 11.55
C VAL A 333 2.21 -23.01 12.86
N ILE A 334 1.97 -22.27 13.94
CA ILE A 334 1.58 -22.79 15.25
C ILE A 334 0.18 -22.26 15.52
N THR A 335 -0.75 -23.14 15.85
CA THR A 335 -2.14 -22.80 16.18
C THR A 335 -2.53 -23.45 17.51
N ALA A 336 -2.96 -22.63 18.46
CA ALA A 336 -3.44 -23.02 19.79
C ALA A 336 -4.90 -22.58 19.94
N THR A 337 -5.79 -23.44 20.45
CA THR A 337 -7.24 -23.13 20.51
C THR A 337 -7.94 -23.73 21.72
N GLY A 338 -8.18 -22.88 22.74
CA GLY A 338 -8.94 -23.21 23.95
C GLY A 338 -10.45 -23.11 23.72
N ASN A 339 -11.17 -24.22 23.95
CA ASN A 339 -12.62 -24.28 23.79
C ASN A 339 -13.32 -24.46 25.15
N GLY A 340 -14.37 -23.67 25.39
CA GLY A 340 -15.02 -23.65 26.70
C GLY A 340 -14.29 -22.72 27.67
N ALA A 341 -13.84 -23.25 28.81
CA ALA A 341 -12.99 -22.54 29.78
C ALA A 341 -11.49 -22.84 29.60
N SER A 342 -11.10 -23.60 28.57
CA SER A 342 -9.69 -23.91 28.31
C SER A 342 -8.90 -22.68 27.89
N GLU A 343 -7.67 -22.59 28.40
CA GLU A 343 -6.65 -21.61 28.04
C GLU A 343 -5.91 -22.07 26.76
N ALA A 344 -5.01 -21.22 26.25
CA ALA A 344 -4.25 -21.51 25.03
C ALA A 344 -2.99 -20.65 24.92
N THR A 345 -1.83 -21.30 24.82
CA THR A 345 -0.55 -20.62 24.57
C THR A 345 0.15 -21.07 23.29
N GLY A 346 0.70 -20.12 22.54
CA GLY A 346 1.36 -20.38 21.26
C GLY A 346 2.73 -21.03 21.40
N ILE A 347 3.59 -20.45 22.24
CA ILE A 347 4.90 -20.98 22.65
C ILE A 347 5.08 -20.59 24.11
N GLU A 348 5.46 -21.53 24.94
CA GLU A 348 5.49 -21.42 26.40
C GLU A 348 6.80 -21.99 26.93
N VAL A 349 7.41 -21.30 27.89
CA VAL A 349 8.79 -21.58 28.35
C VAL A 349 8.91 -21.21 29.82
N GLU A 350 9.06 -22.22 30.68
CA GLU A 350 9.15 -22.10 32.15
C GLU A 350 10.50 -22.61 32.66
N ASP A 351 11.10 -21.93 33.65
CA ASP A 351 12.33 -22.35 34.37
C ASP A 351 13.53 -22.71 33.43
N SER A 352 13.54 -22.20 32.20
CA SER A 352 14.33 -22.71 31.08
C SER A 352 15.37 -21.71 30.56
N SER A 353 16.36 -22.18 29.77
CA SER A 353 17.28 -21.29 29.05
C SER A 353 17.41 -21.58 27.56
N LEU A 354 17.44 -20.52 26.74
CA LEU A 354 17.48 -20.55 25.27
C LEU A 354 18.59 -19.62 24.73
N ALA A 355 19.10 -19.90 23.53
CA ALA A 355 20.02 -18.94 22.88
C ALA A 355 19.29 -17.71 22.29
N SER A 356 18.10 -17.90 21.70
CA SER A 356 17.23 -16.87 21.12
C SER A 356 15.85 -17.46 20.74
N LEU A 357 14.82 -16.62 20.63
CA LEU A 357 13.49 -17.01 20.16
C LEU A 357 13.12 -16.20 18.91
N VAL A 358 12.79 -16.91 17.81
CA VAL A 358 12.62 -16.30 16.48
C VAL A 358 11.28 -16.71 15.85
N ASN A 359 10.36 -15.76 15.67
CA ASN A 359 9.16 -15.93 14.86
C ASN A 359 9.30 -15.23 13.50
N HIS A 360 9.45 -16.03 12.45
CA HIS A 360 9.30 -15.62 11.05
C HIS A 360 7.96 -16.07 10.44
N GLY A 361 7.28 -17.04 11.07
CA GLY A 361 6.06 -17.68 10.59
C GLY A 361 4.78 -17.01 11.10
N SER A 362 3.78 -17.83 11.42
CA SER A 362 2.56 -17.41 12.10
C SER A 362 2.39 -18.17 13.41
N ILE A 363 2.06 -17.45 14.48
CA ILE A 363 1.57 -17.99 15.75
C ILE A 363 0.14 -17.44 15.93
N LEU A 364 -0.83 -18.34 16.04
CA LEU A 364 -2.26 -18.03 16.04
C LEU A 364 -2.91 -18.67 17.27
N VAL A 365 -3.38 -17.84 18.18
CA VAL A 365 -3.88 -18.27 19.50
C VAL A 365 -5.27 -17.71 19.72
N SER A 366 -6.16 -18.54 20.26
CA SER A 366 -7.49 -18.09 20.69
C SER A 366 -8.08 -18.95 21.79
N SER A 367 -8.67 -18.32 22.81
CA SER A 367 -9.58 -18.96 23.76
C SER A 367 -11.00 -18.44 23.58
N SER A 368 -11.98 -19.26 24.00
CA SER A 368 -13.41 -18.98 23.84
C SER A 368 -13.98 -18.06 24.91
N ASN A 369 -13.53 -18.19 26.16
CA ASN A 369 -14.00 -17.42 27.31
C ASN A 369 -12.87 -16.99 28.26
N ASP A 370 -11.67 -17.55 28.11
CA ASP A 370 -10.53 -17.42 29.04
C ASP A 370 -9.29 -16.85 28.34
N GLU A 371 -8.12 -17.00 28.96
CA GLU A 371 -6.85 -16.44 28.51
C GLU A 371 -6.33 -17.05 27.19
N ALA A 372 -5.60 -16.24 26.43
CA ALA A 372 -4.89 -16.63 25.22
C ALA A 372 -3.54 -15.90 25.14
N VAL A 373 -2.41 -16.63 25.25
CA VAL A 373 -1.05 -16.06 25.22
C VAL A 373 -0.31 -16.40 23.91
N GLY A 374 0.22 -15.40 23.21
CA GLY A 374 0.91 -15.60 21.94
C GLY A 374 2.29 -16.27 22.09
N ILE A 375 3.10 -15.74 23.01
CA ILE A 375 4.36 -16.32 23.49
C ILE A 375 4.48 -15.96 24.97
N GLN A 376 4.77 -16.93 25.84
CA GLN A 376 5.00 -16.73 27.27
C GLN A 376 6.40 -17.19 27.66
N LEU A 377 7.10 -16.41 28.48
CA LEU A 377 8.36 -16.77 29.10
C LEU A 377 8.24 -16.52 30.62
N ASP A 378 8.26 -17.57 31.44
CA ASP A 378 8.23 -17.52 32.92
C ASP A 378 9.57 -17.99 33.54
N ASP A 379 10.09 -17.22 34.50
CA ASP A 379 11.36 -17.37 35.25
C ASP A 379 12.58 -17.83 34.39
N SER A 380 12.54 -17.52 33.08
CA SER A 380 13.40 -18.08 32.03
C SER A 380 14.41 -17.08 31.47
N VAL A 381 15.45 -17.59 30.78
CA VAL A 381 16.58 -16.77 30.29
C VAL A 381 16.86 -16.97 28.81
N LEU A 382 16.87 -15.88 28.04
CA LEU A 382 17.33 -15.83 26.66
C LEU A 382 18.69 -15.13 26.59
N SER A 383 19.76 -15.85 26.22
CA SER A 383 21.11 -15.28 26.05
C SER A 383 21.29 -14.51 24.72
N GLY A 384 20.22 -13.86 24.24
CA GLY A 384 20.13 -13.34 22.87
C GLY A 384 18.81 -12.63 22.57
N ASP A 385 18.47 -12.49 21.29
CA ASP A 385 17.36 -11.64 20.84
C ASP A 385 16.01 -12.41 20.77
N LEU A 386 14.91 -11.74 21.14
CA LEU A 386 13.55 -12.14 20.79
C LEU A 386 13.15 -11.41 19.50
N ASN A 387 13.07 -12.14 18.38
CA ASN A 387 12.82 -11.57 17.06
C ASN A 387 11.45 -11.95 16.50
N ASN A 388 10.58 -10.96 16.25
CA ASN A 388 9.39 -11.13 15.41
C ASN A 388 9.56 -10.43 14.04
N SER A 389 9.47 -11.20 12.97
CA SER A 389 9.23 -10.70 11.61
C SER A 389 8.04 -11.39 10.92
N GLY A 390 7.33 -12.25 11.66
CA GLY A 390 6.16 -12.97 11.21
C GLY A 390 4.87 -12.30 11.69
N ASN A 391 3.90 -13.13 12.02
CA ASN A 391 2.66 -12.74 12.67
C ASN A 391 2.52 -13.45 14.03
N ILE A 392 2.09 -12.71 15.04
CA ILE A 392 1.66 -13.23 16.35
C ILE A 392 0.27 -12.62 16.64
N THR A 393 -0.75 -13.46 16.76
CA THR A 393 -2.13 -13.03 17.03
C THR A 393 -2.74 -13.85 18.16
N ALA A 394 -3.08 -13.19 19.26
CA ALA A 394 -3.82 -13.75 20.38
C ALA A 394 -5.24 -13.14 20.44
N ASN A 395 -6.26 -13.99 20.62
CA ASN A 395 -7.67 -13.59 20.69
C ASN A 395 -8.39 -14.33 21.83
N GLY A 396 -8.39 -13.78 23.04
CA GLY A 396 -9.02 -14.42 24.21
C GLY A 396 -10.47 -14.00 24.43
N GLY A 397 -11.14 -14.77 25.28
CA GLY A 397 -12.40 -14.34 25.90
C GLY A 397 -12.14 -13.55 27.19
N GLY A 398 -11.15 -14.00 27.97
CA GLY A 398 -10.66 -13.40 29.22
C GLY A 398 -9.54 -12.38 28.96
N GLU A 399 -8.45 -12.45 29.73
CA GLU A 399 -7.22 -11.71 29.43
C GLU A 399 -6.61 -12.19 28.10
N THR A 400 -5.71 -11.42 27.47
CA THR A 400 -5.15 -11.77 26.15
C THR A 400 -3.82 -11.06 25.93
N ILE A 401 -2.73 -11.82 25.90
CA ILE A 401 -1.39 -11.26 25.81
C ILE A 401 -0.68 -11.78 24.56
N ALA A 402 -0.16 -10.92 23.69
CA ALA A 402 0.49 -11.39 22.46
C ALA A 402 1.96 -11.80 22.64
N ILE A 403 2.70 -11.17 23.57
CA ILE A 403 3.91 -11.73 24.19
C ILE A 403 3.93 -11.29 25.65
N GLU A 404 4.14 -12.23 26.57
CA GLU A 404 4.42 -11.98 27.98
C GLU A 404 5.85 -12.38 28.34
N LEU A 405 6.51 -11.54 29.13
CA LEU A 405 7.72 -11.87 29.88
C LEU A 405 7.40 -11.72 31.37
N TYR A 406 7.27 -12.83 32.10
CA TYR A 406 7.08 -12.85 33.55
C TYR A 406 8.37 -13.30 34.24
N GLN A 407 8.90 -12.47 35.14
CA GLN A 407 10.15 -12.68 35.89
C GLN A 407 11.41 -13.08 35.08
N SER A 408 11.34 -13.02 33.75
CA SER A 408 12.30 -13.57 32.80
C SER A 408 13.33 -12.54 32.34
N ALA A 409 14.50 -13.02 31.86
CA ALA A 409 15.61 -12.17 31.41
C ALA A 409 15.95 -12.38 29.92
N VAL A 410 16.24 -11.30 29.21
CA VAL A 410 16.65 -11.30 27.79
C VAL A 410 17.93 -10.48 27.63
N GLU A 411 19.08 -11.15 27.52
CA GLU A 411 20.40 -10.52 27.37
C GLU A 411 20.58 -9.79 26.01
N GLY A 412 19.72 -10.10 25.04
CA GLY A 412 19.65 -9.40 23.75
C GLY A 412 18.53 -8.37 23.69
N ARG A 413 17.86 -8.28 22.54
CA ARG A 413 16.86 -7.25 22.21
C ARG A 413 15.53 -7.89 21.85
N LEU A 414 14.42 -7.23 22.17
CA LEU A 414 13.13 -7.52 21.55
C LEU A 414 13.00 -6.70 20.25
N PHE A 415 12.99 -7.36 19.09
CA PHE A 415 12.91 -6.72 17.78
C PHE A 415 11.64 -7.13 17.03
N ASN A 416 10.69 -6.20 16.89
CA ASN A 416 9.48 -6.39 16.08
C ASN A 416 9.59 -5.67 14.73
N SER A 417 9.49 -6.44 13.66
CA SER A 417 9.37 -5.98 12.27
C SER A 417 8.15 -6.56 11.54
N GLY A 418 7.41 -7.45 12.21
CA GLY A 418 6.19 -8.07 11.72
C GLY A 418 4.94 -7.48 12.40
N GLU A 419 3.97 -8.35 12.65
CA GLU A 419 2.73 -8.02 13.36
C GLU A 419 2.68 -8.77 14.70
N ILE A 420 2.35 -8.05 15.77
CA ILE A 420 2.04 -8.57 17.10
C ILE A 420 0.72 -7.94 17.52
N SER A 421 -0.27 -8.79 17.81
CA SER A 421 -1.67 -8.40 17.94
C SER A 421 -2.37 -9.16 19.07
N ALA A 422 -2.94 -8.42 20.01
CA ALA A 422 -3.77 -8.95 21.09
C ALA A 422 -5.19 -8.39 20.98
N THR A 423 -6.22 -9.21 21.19
CA THR A 423 -7.62 -8.75 21.22
C THR A 423 -8.47 -9.54 22.21
N SER A 424 -8.91 -8.89 23.28
CA SER A 424 -9.93 -9.42 24.21
C SER A 424 -11.30 -8.81 23.92
N THR A 425 -12.36 -9.53 24.27
CA THR A 425 -13.75 -9.04 24.17
C THR A 425 -14.40 -8.73 25.53
N ALA A 426 -13.76 -9.06 26.65
CA ALA A 426 -14.27 -8.80 28.00
C ALA A 426 -13.27 -8.08 28.90
N GLU A 427 -12.04 -8.59 29.02
CA GLU A 427 -11.05 -8.17 30.02
C GLU A 427 -9.92 -7.36 29.36
N GLU A 428 -8.72 -7.31 29.95
CA GLU A 428 -7.59 -6.57 29.36
C GLU A 428 -7.01 -7.31 28.14
N SER A 429 -6.35 -6.56 27.24
CA SER A 429 -5.56 -7.16 26.17
C SER A 429 -4.25 -6.39 26.01
N ILE A 430 -3.13 -7.10 25.91
CA ILE A 430 -1.79 -6.51 25.96
C ILE A 430 -0.94 -7.02 24.78
N ALA A 431 -0.37 -6.13 23.97
CA ALA A 431 0.42 -6.59 22.81
C ALA A 431 1.85 -7.01 23.18
N LEU A 432 2.47 -6.35 24.17
CA LEU A 432 3.70 -6.80 24.86
C LEU A 432 3.55 -6.51 26.36
N TYR A 433 3.61 -7.53 27.21
CA TYR A 433 3.66 -7.39 28.67
C TYR A 433 5.05 -7.78 29.20
N PHE A 434 5.56 -6.96 30.12
CA PHE A 434 6.76 -7.23 30.90
C PHE A 434 6.38 -7.09 32.38
N ASP A 435 6.43 -8.17 33.14
CA ASP A 435 6.13 -8.19 34.58
C ASP A 435 7.35 -8.70 35.34
N HIS A 436 8.00 -7.82 36.11
CA HIS A 436 9.27 -8.08 36.81
C HIS A 436 10.42 -8.60 35.90
N ALA A 437 10.30 -8.43 34.58
CA ALA A 437 11.25 -8.93 33.57
C ALA A 437 12.40 -7.94 33.26
N GLU A 438 13.54 -8.48 32.83
CA GLU A 438 14.78 -7.73 32.56
C GLU A 438 15.19 -7.87 31.07
N LEU A 439 15.45 -6.75 30.39
CA LEU A 439 15.87 -6.69 28.97
C LEU A 439 17.10 -5.77 28.82
N ASP A 440 18.29 -6.37 28.74
CA ASP A 440 19.58 -5.66 28.59
C ASP A 440 19.63 -4.82 27.29
N GLY A 441 18.96 -5.29 26.25
CA GLY A 441 18.88 -4.61 24.97
C GLY A 441 17.77 -3.56 24.88
N ALA A 442 17.51 -3.16 23.65
CA ALA A 442 16.43 -2.23 23.31
C ALA A 442 15.20 -2.99 22.82
N LEU A 443 14.00 -2.53 23.21
CA LEU A 443 12.75 -2.88 22.56
C LEU A 443 12.63 -2.03 21.29
N VAL A 444 12.68 -2.66 20.12
CA VAL A 444 12.72 -1.96 18.81
C VAL A 444 11.52 -2.35 17.96
N ASN A 445 10.63 -1.39 17.69
CA ASN A 445 9.46 -1.59 16.85
C ASN A 445 9.59 -0.86 15.50
N GLN A 446 9.65 -1.65 14.43
CA GLN A 446 9.56 -1.22 13.03
C GLN A 446 8.27 -1.73 12.36
N GLY A 447 7.61 -2.73 12.97
CA GLY A 447 6.37 -3.33 12.50
C GLY A 447 5.13 -2.74 13.16
N SER A 448 4.23 -3.61 13.62
CA SER A 448 2.99 -3.25 14.30
C SER A 448 2.88 -3.96 15.65
N LEU A 449 2.60 -3.19 16.71
CA LEU A 449 2.17 -3.66 18.04
C LEU A 449 0.75 -3.11 18.27
N VAL A 450 -0.26 -3.98 18.33
CA VAL A 450 -1.67 -3.57 18.46
C VAL A 450 -2.39 -4.34 19.56
N ALA A 451 -2.94 -3.62 20.52
CA ALA A 451 -3.91 -4.14 21.47
C ALA A 451 -5.29 -3.51 21.19
N SER A 452 -6.35 -4.31 21.21
CA SER A 452 -7.70 -3.85 20.92
C SER A 452 -8.76 -4.57 21.75
N GLY A 453 -9.73 -3.83 22.30
CA GLY A 453 -10.71 -4.39 23.24
C GLY A 453 -10.93 -3.49 24.45
N ASN A 454 -11.30 -4.09 25.57
CA ASN A 454 -11.40 -3.40 26.85
C ASN A 454 -10.00 -3.18 27.46
N GLN A 455 -9.78 -2.04 28.13
CA GLN A 455 -8.52 -1.64 28.78
C GLN A 455 -7.22 -1.78 27.95
N ALA A 456 -7.32 -1.93 26.63
CA ALA A 456 -6.26 -2.46 25.79
C ALA A 456 -4.99 -1.58 25.75
N THR A 457 -3.84 -2.19 26.03
CA THR A 457 -2.53 -1.52 26.20
C THR A 457 -1.48 -2.14 25.27
N ALA A 458 -0.79 -1.35 24.43
CA ALA A 458 0.15 -1.95 23.46
C ALA A 458 1.48 -2.40 24.06
N ILE A 459 2.03 -1.62 25.00
CA ILE A 459 3.19 -2.03 25.80
C ILE A 459 2.88 -1.72 27.26
N LYS A 460 2.89 -2.75 28.12
CA LYS A 460 2.69 -2.65 29.56
C LYS A 460 3.97 -3.12 30.25
N LEU A 461 4.54 -2.28 31.12
CA LEU A 461 5.70 -2.60 31.94
C LEU A 461 5.29 -2.48 33.41
N ASP A 462 5.24 -3.59 34.16
CA ASP A 462 5.16 -3.55 35.63
C ASP A 462 6.50 -4.01 36.22
N SER A 463 7.15 -3.13 36.98
CA SER A 463 8.36 -3.43 37.76
C SER A 463 9.56 -3.96 36.95
N ALA A 464 9.50 -3.87 35.62
CA ALA A 464 10.47 -4.36 34.66
C ALA A 464 11.61 -3.36 34.37
N GLU A 465 12.65 -3.82 33.67
CA GLU A 465 13.78 -3.00 33.19
C GLU A 465 14.08 -3.24 31.70
N ILE A 466 14.35 -2.16 30.94
CA ILE A 466 14.77 -2.21 29.53
C ILE A 466 15.98 -1.26 29.36
N GLU A 467 17.21 -1.71 29.58
CA GLU A 467 18.41 -0.84 29.61
C GLU A 467 18.57 -0.08 28.28
N GLY A 468 18.34 -0.75 27.14
CA GLY A 468 18.42 -0.12 25.81
C GLY A 468 17.25 0.82 25.45
N GLY A 469 16.18 0.87 26.26
CA GLY A 469 14.99 1.68 26.03
C GLY A 469 14.05 1.20 24.92
N ILE A 470 12.98 1.97 24.68
CA ILE A 470 11.96 1.72 23.63
C ILE A 470 12.23 2.60 22.41
N HIS A 471 12.31 1.99 21.22
CA HIS A 471 12.60 2.68 19.95
C HIS A 471 11.53 2.36 18.91
N ASN A 472 10.69 3.34 18.58
CA ASN A 472 9.64 3.20 17.59
C ASN A 472 9.93 3.92 16.27
N SER A 473 9.61 3.22 15.19
CA SER A 473 9.45 3.74 13.83
C SER A 473 8.22 3.15 13.11
N GLY A 474 7.61 2.11 13.70
CA GLY A 474 6.38 1.48 13.24
C GLY A 474 5.14 2.01 13.98
N THR A 475 4.19 1.11 14.26
CA THR A 475 2.95 1.43 14.99
C THR A 475 2.95 0.79 16.37
N ILE A 476 2.65 1.58 17.39
CA ILE A 476 2.30 1.16 18.76
C ILE A 476 0.89 1.69 19.02
N LYS A 477 -0.11 0.84 19.21
CA LYS A 477 -1.50 1.27 19.43
C LYS A 477 -2.25 0.39 20.42
N GLY A 478 -2.73 0.97 21.52
CA GLY A 478 -3.78 0.38 22.35
C GLY A 478 -5.08 1.15 22.20
N ASP A 479 -6.24 0.50 22.33
CA ASP A 479 -7.52 1.22 22.36
C ASP A 479 -7.72 2.04 23.65
N ALA A 480 -7.01 1.72 24.75
CA ALA A 480 -6.96 2.53 25.96
C ALA A 480 -5.63 3.30 26.09
N THR A 481 -4.49 2.60 26.05
CA THR A 481 -3.15 3.16 26.33
C THR A 481 -2.11 2.69 25.31
N GLY A 482 -1.26 3.59 24.82
CA GLY A 482 -0.15 3.22 23.93
C GLY A 482 0.97 2.50 24.70
N ILE A 483 1.63 3.20 25.61
CA ILE A 483 2.66 2.67 26.51
C ILE A 483 2.28 2.98 27.96
N HIS A 484 2.26 1.97 28.83
CA HIS A 484 2.02 2.12 30.29
C HIS A 484 3.24 1.62 31.08
N VAL A 485 3.73 2.44 32.00
CA VAL A 485 4.86 2.12 32.89
C VAL A 485 4.42 2.26 34.35
N LEU A 486 4.22 1.11 34.99
CA LEU A 486 3.78 0.94 36.37
C LEU A 486 4.83 0.11 37.17
N GLY A 487 4.53 -0.21 38.43
CA GLY A 487 5.54 -0.74 39.35
C GLY A 487 6.68 0.25 39.63
N GLN A 488 7.85 -0.26 40.06
CA GLN A 488 9.09 0.53 40.13
C GLN A 488 10.07 0.05 39.04
N TYR A 489 10.23 0.85 37.99
CA TYR A 489 11.12 0.57 36.87
C TYR A 489 12.58 0.46 37.33
N GLY A 490 13.29 -0.58 36.88
CA GLY A 490 14.69 -0.81 37.26
C GLY A 490 14.90 -1.30 38.70
N HIS A 491 13.93 -2.01 39.26
CA HIS A 491 14.01 -2.63 40.59
C HIS A 491 14.03 -4.17 40.50
N GLY A 492 14.88 -4.70 39.62
CA GLY A 492 15.08 -6.14 39.38
C GLY A 492 15.40 -6.97 40.64
N LYS A 493 15.36 -8.31 40.47
CA LYS A 493 15.11 -9.37 41.49
C LYS A 493 15.99 -9.38 42.77
N TYR A 494 17.00 -8.49 42.85
CA TYR A 494 17.96 -8.36 43.95
C TYR A 494 18.05 -6.97 44.61
N GLY A 495 17.30 -5.95 44.15
CA GLY A 495 17.17 -4.64 44.81
C GLY A 495 18.50 -3.88 44.98
N LEU A 496 19.30 -3.80 43.92
CA LEU A 496 20.62 -3.16 43.92
C LEU A 496 20.56 -1.68 43.54
N ASP A 497 21.16 -0.84 44.39
CA ASP A 497 21.40 0.62 44.29
C ASP A 497 20.52 1.44 43.31
N ALA A 498 19.57 2.21 43.86
CA ALA A 498 18.59 3.03 43.13
C ALA A 498 19.20 4.30 42.47
N SER A 499 20.28 4.13 41.69
CA SER A 499 21.06 5.21 41.08
C SER A 499 20.60 5.54 39.66
N THR A 500 19.40 6.10 39.53
CA THR A 500 18.97 6.93 38.38
C THR A 500 19.02 6.27 36.98
N GLN A 501 18.58 5.02 36.87
CA GLN A 501 18.04 4.52 35.59
C GLN A 501 16.72 5.26 35.27
N TRP A 502 16.42 5.48 33.99
CA TRP A 502 15.17 6.10 33.53
C TRP A 502 14.84 5.57 32.13
N LEU A 503 13.58 5.23 31.87
CA LEU A 503 13.19 4.62 30.60
C LEU A 503 13.29 5.64 29.46
N GLN A 504 14.21 5.42 28.52
CA GLN A 504 14.28 6.23 27.30
C GLN A 504 13.30 5.71 26.25
N ILE A 505 12.25 6.47 25.96
CA ILE A 505 11.35 6.22 24.82
C ILE A 505 11.79 7.11 23.66
N THR A 506 11.90 6.55 22.45
CA THR A 506 12.36 7.25 21.24
C THR A 506 11.37 7.01 20.10
N GLN A 507 10.81 8.08 19.55
CA GLN A 507 9.85 8.04 18.46
C GLN A 507 10.41 8.77 17.23
N SER A 508 10.57 8.03 16.14
CA SER A 508 11.30 8.48 14.94
C SER A 508 10.47 8.48 13.66
N ALA A 509 9.44 7.63 13.58
CA ALA A 509 8.49 7.55 12.48
C ALA A 509 7.22 6.83 12.95
N GLY A 510 6.21 6.74 12.09
CA GLY A 510 4.99 6.01 12.40
C GLY A 510 4.19 6.66 13.54
N LEU A 511 3.69 5.84 14.47
CA LEU A 511 2.63 6.22 15.40
C LEU A 511 2.80 5.58 16.78
N ILE A 512 2.58 6.36 17.84
CA ILE A 512 2.19 5.87 19.17
C ILE A 512 0.79 6.42 19.47
N GLU A 513 -0.17 5.54 19.73
CA GLU A 513 -1.59 5.89 19.92
C GLU A 513 -2.20 5.19 21.15
N GLY A 514 -2.97 5.95 21.94
CA GLY A 514 -3.88 5.42 22.95
C GLY A 514 -5.17 6.22 23.01
N GLY A 515 -6.27 5.58 23.40
CA GLY A 515 -7.59 6.21 23.46
C GLY A 515 -7.70 7.36 24.48
N GLN A 516 -6.98 7.25 25.61
CA GLN A 516 -6.76 8.37 26.53
C GLN A 516 -5.28 8.79 26.55
N TYR A 517 -4.37 7.84 26.82
CA TYR A 517 -2.94 8.12 26.95
C TYR A 517 -2.12 7.45 25.84
N ALA A 518 -1.40 8.23 25.06
CA ALA A 518 -0.36 7.68 24.19
C ALA A 518 0.77 7.07 25.03
N ILE A 519 1.14 7.74 26.13
CA ILE A 519 2.13 7.30 27.10
C ILE A 519 1.67 7.69 28.51
N LEU A 520 1.61 6.71 29.42
CA LEU A 520 1.29 6.87 30.83
C LEU A 520 2.42 6.29 31.69
N VAL A 521 2.97 7.10 32.60
CA VAL A 521 4.05 6.73 33.52
C VAL A 521 3.61 7.08 34.95
N GLU A 522 3.54 6.07 35.80
CA GLU A 522 3.01 6.21 37.17
C GLU A 522 3.95 6.98 38.11
N ASP A 523 3.45 7.36 39.29
CA ASP A 523 4.06 8.34 40.20
C ASP A 523 5.48 8.02 40.71
N ASP A 524 5.84 6.74 40.83
CA ASP A 524 7.16 6.29 41.29
C ASP A 524 8.19 6.12 40.15
N ASN A 525 7.78 6.29 38.89
CA ASN A 525 8.61 6.04 37.70
C ASN A 525 9.19 7.33 37.08
N LEU A 526 10.27 7.17 36.29
CA LEU A 526 10.91 8.24 35.52
C LEU A 526 11.18 7.78 34.09
N ALA A 527 10.72 8.55 33.11
CA ALA A 527 10.90 8.27 31.69
C ALA A 527 11.18 9.53 30.85
N SER A 528 11.82 9.31 29.72
CA SER A 528 12.10 10.26 28.65
C SER A 528 11.18 10.00 27.46
N LEU A 529 10.87 11.03 26.68
CA LEU A 529 10.41 10.86 25.30
C LEU A 529 11.24 11.75 24.36
N GLU A 530 11.91 11.13 23.39
CA GLU A 530 12.65 11.80 22.32
C GLU A 530 11.87 11.72 20.99
N LEU A 531 11.49 12.88 20.44
CA LEU A 531 10.72 13.01 19.21
C LEU A 531 11.59 13.51 18.05
N SER A 532 12.08 12.57 17.24
CA SER A 532 12.76 12.86 15.96
C SER A 532 11.82 12.82 14.75
N GLY A 533 10.64 12.21 14.88
CA GLY A 533 9.62 12.19 13.84
C GLY A 533 8.32 11.50 14.25
N GLY A 534 7.45 11.20 13.28
CA GLY A 534 6.21 10.44 13.52
C GLY A 534 5.09 11.24 14.19
N THR A 535 4.13 10.54 14.79
CA THR A 535 2.97 11.10 15.49
C THR A 535 2.78 10.43 16.85
N ILE A 536 2.34 11.22 17.84
CA ILE A 536 1.78 10.78 19.12
C ILE A 536 0.29 11.17 19.12
N ARG A 537 -0.63 10.24 19.42
CA ARG A 537 -2.07 10.53 19.58
C ARG A 537 -2.59 10.03 20.93
N GLY A 538 -3.32 10.89 21.63
CA GLY A 538 -3.64 10.73 23.04
C GLY A 538 -2.69 11.55 23.91
N ASP A 539 -3.02 11.69 25.19
CA ASP A 539 -2.27 12.49 26.15
C ASP A 539 -0.93 11.81 26.52
N ILE A 540 0.00 12.61 27.02
CA ILE A 540 1.24 12.13 27.65
C ILE A 540 1.16 12.45 29.15
N ALA A 541 1.51 11.50 30.01
CA ALA A 541 1.57 11.70 31.46
C ALA A 541 2.81 11.03 32.08
N GLY A 542 3.47 11.73 33.01
CA GLY A 542 4.46 11.19 33.94
C GLY A 542 5.92 11.18 33.48
N ILE A 543 6.20 11.42 32.19
CA ILE A 543 7.58 11.63 31.71
C ILE A 543 8.22 12.86 32.38
N PHE A 544 9.55 12.91 32.49
CA PHE A 544 10.25 14.10 33.02
C PHE A 544 10.84 15.00 31.94
N ALA A 545 11.14 14.45 30.77
CA ALA A 545 11.65 15.19 29.62
C ALA A 545 10.91 14.79 28.35
N LEU A 546 10.41 15.77 27.62
CA LEU A 546 9.98 15.64 26.24
C LEU A 546 10.94 16.43 25.36
N ASN A 547 11.87 15.74 24.70
CA ASN A 547 12.85 16.34 23.82
C ASN A 547 12.37 16.21 22.37
N VAL A 548 12.60 17.24 21.55
CA VAL A 548 12.20 17.25 20.13
C VAL A 548 13.42 17.59 19.26
N SER A 549 13.98 16.56 18.62
CA SER A 549 15.14 16.64 17.72
C SER A 549 14.80 16.65 16.22
N GLY A 550 13.51 16.61 15.85
CA GLY A 550 13.07 16.61 14.45
C GLY A 550 11.63 17.11 14.28
N GLN A 551 11.00 16.77 13.14
CA GLN A 551 9.62 17.21 12.84
C GLN A 551 8.60 16.13 13.27
N ALA A 552 7.92 16.37 14.38
CA ALA A 552 6.95 15.43 14.98
C ALA A 552 5.58 16.09 15.23
N THR A 553 4.52 15.29 15.33
CA THR A 553 3.15 15.77 15.58
C THR A 553 2.59 15.22 16.89
N PHE A 554 1.96 16.08 17.69
CA PHE A 554 1.21 15.72 18.90
C PHE A 554 -0.29 15.97 18.69
N ASP A 555 -1.09 14.92 18.87
CA ASP A 555 -2.55 14.86 18.71
C ASP A 555 -3.21 14.38 20.02
N GLY A 556 -2.91 15.07 21.11
CA GLY A 556 -3.55 14.96 22.41
C GLY A 556 -3.94 16.33 22.96
N ASP A 557 -4.57 16.36 24.14
CA ASP A 557 -5.02 17.58 24.81
C ASP A 557 -4.03 18.00 25.94
N ARG A 558 -3.24 17.06 26.47
CA ARG A 558 -2.33 17.27 27.62
C ARG A 558 -0.97 16.61 27.48
N ILE A 559 0.07 17.34 27.89
CA ILE A 559 1.44 16.85 28.13
C ILE A 559 1.76 17.10 29.60
N GLY A 560 1.56 16.11 30.46
CA GLY A 560 1.81 16.21 31.89
C GLY A 560 3.20 15.68 32.26
N THR A 561 4.12 16.55 32.67
CA THR A 561 5.47 16.13 33.10
C THR A 561 5.57 15.93 34.63
N ARG A 562 6.58 15.21 35.09
CA ARG A 562 6.90 14.97 36.51
C ARG A 562 8.41 14.96 36.74
N LEU A 563 8.91 15.57 37.82
CA LEU A 563 10.33 15.44 38.21
C LEU A 563 10.46 15.28 39.74
N ASN A 564 11.29 14.34 40.19
CA ASN A 564 11.47 13.99 41.61
C ASN A 564 10.12 13.73 42.33
N GLY A 565 9.19 13.03 41.69
CA GLY A 565 7.83 12.77 42.18
C GLY A 565 6.84 13.95 42.05
N ASN A 566 7.30 15.16 41.75
CA ASN A 566 6.44 16.34 41.63
C ASN A 566 5.94 16.53 40.20
N ALA A 567 4.62 16.48 40.00
CA ALA A 567 4.01 16.88 38.72
C ALA A 567 4.28 18.36 38.39
N GLY A 568 4.45 18.66 37.10
CA GLY A 568 4.72 20.01 36.59
C GLY A 568 6.15 20.52 36.80
N GLN A 569 7.12 19.63 37.06
CA GLN A 569 8.54 19.99 37.25
C GLN A 569 9.50 19.40 36.20
N GLY A 570 8.98 18.69 35.19
CA GLY A 570 9.75 18.32 34.00
C GLY A 570 9.62 19.37 32.89
N TRP A 571 10.14 19.06 31.70
CA TRP A 571 10.23 20.01 30.59
C TRP A 571 9.84 19.42 29.22
N LEU A 572 9.47 20.32 28.31
CA LEU A 572 9.42 20.14 26.86
C LEU A 572 10.53 21.00 26.22
N ASP A 573 11.57 20.40 25.66
CA ASP A 573 12.66 21.08 24.94
C ASP A 573 12.57 20.82 23.44
N LEU A 574 12.52 21.88 22.64
CA LEU A 574 12.69 21.81 21.19
C LEU A 574 14.11 22.25 20.83
N TYR A 575 14.98 21.28 20.56
CA TYR A 575 16.42 21.48 20.40
C TYR A 575 16.83 22.45 19.27
N SER A 576 18.03 23.03 19.40
CA SER A 576 18.71 23.70 18.29
C SER A 576 19.27 22.68 17.27
N SER A 577 19.71 23.13 16.09
CA SER A 577 20.42 22.27 15.14
C SER A 577 21.79 21.79 15.63
N ASP A 578 22.38 22.48 16.61
CA ASP A 578 23.75 22.24 17.09
C ASP A 578 23.76 21.29 18.30
N ASP A 579 22.67 21.27 19.07
CA ASP A 579 22.46 20.40 20.24
C ASP A 579 21.69 19.11 19.88
N SER A 580 20.86 19.14 18.84
CA SER A 580 20.03 18.02 18.39
C SER A 580 20.86 16.80 17.93
N PRO A 581 20.55 15.57 18.42
CA PRO A 581 21.15 14.33 17.94
C PRO A 581 20.98 14.08 16.43
N SER A 582 19.97 14.69 15.79
CA SER A 582 19.73 14.56 14.34
C SER A 582 20.47 15.60 13.49
N GLY A 583 21.03 16.64 14.12
CA GLY A 583 21.54 17.84 13.43
C GLY A 583 20.45 18.75 12.84
N SER A 584 19.18 18.53 13.20
CA SER A 584 18.02 19.34 12.82
C SER A 584 17.39 19.97 14.05
N ALA A 585 16.99 21.24 13.98
CA ALA A 585 16.26 21.89 15.07
C ALA A 585 14.86 21.26 15.26
N GLY A 586 14.37 21.22 16.49
CA GLY A 586 13.08 20.65 16.84
C GLY A 586 11.90 21.38 16.20
N HIS A 587 10.97 20.63 15.59
CA HIS A 587 9.73 21.15 15.01
C HIS A 587 8.54 20.34 15.52
N LEU A 588 7.92 20.80 16.60
CA LEU A 588 6.71 20.18 17.15
C LEU A 588 5.46 20.80 16.52
N ILE A 589 4.57 19.97 15.98
CA ILE A 589 3.25 20.38 15.48
C ILE A 589 2.19 19.99 16.52
N LEU A 590 1.49 20.99 17.07
CA LEU A 590 0.30 20.74 17.89
C LEU A 590 -0.91 20.61 16.96
N ALA A 591 -1.39 19.37 16.79
CA ALA A 591 -2.50 19.08 15.88
C ALA A 591 -3.80 19.74 16.35
N ARG A 592 -4.03 19.76 17.67
CA ARG A 592 -5.20 20.34 18.34
C ARG A 592 -4.90 21.74 18.90
N PRO A 593 -5.88 22.65 18.95
CA PRO A 593 -5.77 23.86 19.74
C PRO A 593 -6.02 23.59 21.23
N HIS A 594 -5.48 24.48 22.06
CA HIS A 594 -5.69 24.51 23.52
C HIS A 594 -5.07 23.37 24.32
N VAL A 595 -3.93 22.86 23.85
CA VAL A 595 -3.08 21.90 24.56
C VAL A 595 -2.62 22.50 25.90
N THR A 596 -2.49 21.66 26.92
CA THR A 596 -1.92 22.03 28.23
C THR A 596 -0.65 21.24 28.50
N LEU A 597 0.47 21.95 28.65
CA LEU A 597 1.73 21.43 29.17
C LEU A 597 1.77 21.68 30.69
N ASP A 598 1.92 20.63 31.50
CA ASP A 598 2.32 20.77 32.90
C ASP A 598 3.82 20.58 32.99
N GLY A 599 4.57 21.66 33.12
CA GLY A 599 6.04 21.65 33.04
C GLY A 599 6.56 22.93 32.40
N GLU A 600 7.87 23.00 32.23
CA GLU A 600 8.54 24.11 31.56
C GLU A 600 8.63 23.86 30.03
N LEU A 601 8.56 24.92 29.24
CA LEU A 601 8.78 24.91 27.79
C LEU A 601 10.11 25.60 27.49
N GLU A 602 11.04 24.89 26.86
CA GLU A 602 12.28 25.45 26.32
C GLU A 602 12.25 25.38 24.79
N MET A 603 12.36 26.54 24.13
CA MET A 603 12.46 26.64 22.68
C MET A 603 13.83 27.19 22.29
N ASN A 604 14.74 26.27 21.94
CA ASN A 604 16.12 26.59 21.58
C ASN A 604 16.23 27.28 20.20
N SER A 605 17.42 27.82 19.88
CA SER A 605 17.60 28.66 18.69
C SER A 605 17.30 27.91 17.38
N GLY A 606 16.45 28.48 16.53
CA GLY A 606 16.01 27.87 15.27
C GLY A 606 14.88 26.83 15.40
N SER A 607 14.46 26.48 16.62
CA SER A 607 13.30 25.60 16.85
C SER A 607 11.99 26.19 16.34
N THR A 608 10.99 25.34 16.12
CA THR A 608 9.65 25.72 15.67
C THR A 608 8.55 24.99 16.44
N LEU A 609 7.65 25.75 17.06
CA LEU A 609 6.38 25.23 17.58
C LEU A 609 5.27 25.67 16.63
N GLU A 610 4.65 24.71 15.94
CA GLU A 610 3.58 24.97 14.98
C GLU A 610 2.20 24.81 15.63
N LEU A 611 1.39 25.85 15.47
CA LEU A 611 0.09 26.03 16.11
C LEU A 611 -1.00 26.12 15.04
N ASN A 612 -1.92 25.15 15.04
CA ASN A 612 -3.09 25.17 14.16
C ASN A 612 -4.11 26.23 14.61
N LEU A 613 -4.43 27.16 13.71
CA LEU A 613 -5.60 28.03 13.81
C LEU A 613 -6.76 27.34 13.07
N SER A 614 -7.89 27.17 13.74
CA SER A 614 -9.03 26.41 13.23
C SER A 614 -10.35 26.94 13.79
N ASN A 615 -11.48 26.36 13.34
CA ASN A 615 -12.79 26.66 13.90
C ASN A 615 -12.97 26.26 15.39
N ALA A 616 -12.05 25.47 15.95
CA ALA A 616 -11.99 25.11 17.36
C ALA A 616 -11.03 26.01 18.18
N THR A 617 -10.39 27.00 17.56
CA THR A 617 -9.45 27.91 18.22
C THR A 617 -10.19 29.12 18.82
N GLU A 618 -10.49 29.07 20.12
CA GLU A 618 -11.07 30.14 20.92
C GLU A 618 -10.06 31.30 21.10
N GLN A 619 -10.47 32.55 20.87
CA GLN A 619 -9.54 33.70 20.89
C GLN A 619 -9.12 34.13 22.32
N ASP A 620 -9.96 33.87 23.31
CA ASP A 620 -9.77 34.20 24.73
C ASP A 620 -9.17 33.05 25.56
N ARG A 621 -8.81 31.93 24.92
CA ARG A 621 -8.10 30.79 25.52
C ARG A 621 -6.78 30.56 24.79
N ALA A 622 -5.71 30.24 25.53
CA ALA A 622 -4.40 30.04 24.93
C ALA A 622 -4.36 28.79 24.04
N ILE A 623 -3.66 28.82 22.89
CA ILE A 623 -3.49 27.64 22.02
C ILE A 623 -2.56 26.62 22.68
N LEU A 624 -1.52 27.08 23.39
CA LEU A 624 -0.77 26.30 24.36
C LEU A 624 -0.84 26.99 25.74
N THR A 625 -1.21 26.24 26.77
CA THR A 625 -1.06 26.66 28.18
C THR A 625 0.15 25.95 28.78
N VAL A 626 1.03 26.69 29.45
CA VAL A 626 2.26 26.18 30.09
C VAL A 626 2.20 26.43 31.59
N ASN A 627 1.95 25.40 32.39
CA ASN A 627 1.92 25.51 33.86
C ASN A 627 3.36 25.46 34.41
N GLY A 628 4.16 26.45 34.03
CA GLY A 628 5.61 26.56 34.27
C GLY A 628 6.23 27.79 33.59
N LEU A 629 7.56 27.79 33.45
CA LEU A 629 8.30 28.75 32.61
C LEU A 629 8.12 28.42 31.12
N ALA A 630 7.92 29.44 30.27
CA ALA A 630 8.16 29.33 28.84
C ALA A 630 9.36 30.20 28.42
N TYR A 631 10.45 29.56 28.01
CA TYR A 631 11.69 30.17 27.57
C TYR A 631 11.81 30.13 26.04
N PHE A 632 12.11 31.29 25.44
CA PHE A 632 12.27 31.45 24.00
C PHE A 632 13.65 32.03 23.66
N ALA A 633 14.51 31.20 23.04
CA ALA A 633 15.84 31.62 22.58
C ALA A 633 15.77 32.55 21.35
N GLU A 634 16.87 33.26 21.06
CA GLU A 634 17.01 34.09 19.86
C GLU A 634 16.76 33.26 18.59
N GLY A 635 15.74 33.62 17.81
CA GLY A 635 15.39 32.95 16.56
C GLY A 635 14.60 31.64 16.71
N SER A 636 14.04 31.35 17.89
CA SER A 636 12.95 30.39 18.06
C SER A 636 11.65 30.89 17.39
N ASN A 637 10.76 29.99 16.96
CA ASN A 637 9.63 30.34 16.08
C ASN A 637 8.29 29.76 16.55
N LEU A 638 7.27 30.60 16.75
CA LEU A 638 5.87 30.16 16.69
C LEU A 638 5.37 30.25 15.25
N LEU A 639 4.91 29.14 14.69
CA LEU A 639 4.42 29.06 13.31
C LEU A 639 2.91 28.85 13.28
N LEU A 640 2.16 29.82 12.76
CA LEU A 640 0.70 29.80 12.72
C LEU A 640 0.20 29.18 11.41
N THR A 641 -0.49 28.05 11.51
CA THR A 641 -1.03 27.31 10.36
C THR A 641 -2.56 27.48 10.30
N PRO A 642 -3.09 28.37 9.42
CA PRO A 642 -4.52 28.56 9.28
C PRO A 642 -5.18 27.39 8.55
N GLN A 643 -6.27 26.91 9.12
CA GLN A 643 -7.17 25.92 8.54
C GLN A 643 -8.57 26.50 8.42
N GLY A 644 -9.37 26.01 7.46
CA GLY A 644 -10.80 26.32 7.38
C GLY A 644 -11.13 27.82 7.39
N GLN A 645 -11.72 28.28 8.48
CA GLN A 645 -12.20 29.66 8.62
C GLN A 645 -11.12 30.72 8.88
N ASP A 646 -9.89 30.36 9.28
CA ASP A 646 -8.89 31.37 9.67
C ASP A 646 -8.27 32.11 8.46
N PHE A 647 -8.53 31.62 7.24
CA PHE A 647 -8.46 32.40 5.99
C PHE A 647 -9.52 33.51 5.86
N ARG A 648 -10.15 33.90 6.98
CA ARG A 648 -11.13 35.00 7.12
C ARG A 648 -10.79 35.97 8.25
N ALA A 649 -9.67 35.79 8.95
CA ALA A 649 -9.26 36.66 10.06
C ALA A 649 -9.19 38.14 9.63
N GLU A 650 -9.77 39.03 10.42
CA GLU A 650 -9.86 40.48 10.16
C GLU A 650 -9.36 41.23 11.41
N GLY A 651 -8.02 41.35 11.55
CA GLY A 651 -7.38 41.87 12.76
C GLY A 651 -7.66 41.03 14.02
N SER A 652 -7.90 39.72 13.84
CA SER A 652 -8.30 38.81 14.90
C SER A 652 -7.11 38.50 15.81
N GLN A 653 -7.29 38.63 17.13
CA GLN A 653 -6.22 38.45 18.12
C GLN A 653 -6.38 37.13 18.85
N TYR A 654 -5.28 36.39 18.98
CA TYR A 654 -5.23 35.08 19.61
C TYR A 654 -4.15 35.08 20.70
N ILE A 655 -4.43 34.40 21.81
CA ILE A 655 -3.43 34.05 22.81
C ILE A 655 -2.71 32.80 22.30
N LEU A 656 -1.48 32.93 21.82
CA LEU A 656 -0.72 31.79 21.28
C LEU A 656 -0.23 30.89 22.41
N VAL A 657 0.46 31.49 23.37
CA VAL A 657 0.99 30.84 24.57
C VAL A 657 0.59 31.65 25.80
N ALA A 658 0.16 30.98 26.87
CA ALA A 658 0.04 31.57 28.21
C ALA A 658 0.81 30.71 29.21
N ALA A 659 1.55 31.33 30.12
CA ALA A 659 2.44 30.64 31.05
C ALA A 659 2.38 31.17 32.50
N ASP A 660 2.99 30.47 33.45
CA ASP A 660 3.23 31.00 34.80
C ASP A 660 4.40 32.01 34.83
N SER A 661 5.33 31.91 33.88
CA SER A 661 6.27 32.98 33.52
C SER A 661 6.77 32.85 32.08
N ILE A 662 7.20 33.95 31.46
CA ILE A 662 7.82 33.95 30.13
C ILE A 662 9.18 34.64 30.18
N GLU A 663 10.20 34.02 29.58
CA GLU A 663 11.45 34.67 29.22
C GLU A 663 11.62 34.68 27.69
N ASP A 664 11.60 35.88 27.10
CA ASP A 664 11.77 36.11 25.66
C ASP A 664 13.13 36.75 25.38
N ASN A 665 14.03 35.99 24.76
CA ASN A 665 15.35 36.43 24.31
C ASN A 665 15.43 36.64 22.78
N GLY A 666 14.30 36.61 22.07
CA GLY A 666 14.24 36.88 20.62
C GLY A 666 13.29 35.96 19.85
N LEU A 667 12.10 35.71 20.39
CA LEU A 667 11.03 34.94 19.76
C LEU A 667 10.59 35.57 18.43
N ASN A 668 10.36 34.73 17.42
CA ASN A 668 9.71 35.08 16.16
C ASN A 668 8.30 34.48 16.09
N VAL A 669 7.36 35.18 15.46
CA VAL A 669 6.00 34.67 15.17
C VAL A 669 5.69 34.88 13.69
N ALA A 670 5.41 33.79 12.99
CA ALA A 670 5.17 33.77 11.55
C ALA A 670 3.91 32.96 11.19
N SER A 671 3.47 33.00 9.93
CA SER A 671 2.49 32.04 9.41
C SER A 671 3.13 31.12 8.37
N SER A 672 2.72 29.86 8.35
CA SER A 672 3.06 28.91 7.28
C SER A 672 2.34 29.24 5.96
N SER A 673 1.22 29.97 6.04
CA SER A 673 0.39 30.38 4.91
C SER A 673 0.84 31.71 4.35
N SER A 674 1.19 31.74 3.07
CA SER A 674 1.42 33.00 2.34
C SER A 674 0.16 33.86 2.19
N LEU A 675 -1.02 33.36 2.57
CA LEU A 675 -2.31 34.06 2.46
C LEU A 675 -2.79 34.70 3.79
N LEU A 676 -2.05 34.51 4.88
CA LEU A 676 -2.30 35.12 6.18
C LEU A 676 -1.11 36.02 6.56
N ASP A 677 -1.36 37.22 7.06
CA ASP A 677 -0.36 38.08 7.67
C ASP A 677 -0.43 37.97 9.20
N VAL A 678 0.74 37.98 9.84
CA VAL A 678 0.88 38.30 11.27
C VAL A 678 1.13 39.81 11.35
N ASP A 679 0.09 40.59 11.65
CA ASP A 679 0.14 42.05 11.64
C ASP A 679 1.04 42.61 12.76
N LEU A 680 0.96 41.95 13.92
CA LEU A 680 1.68 42.28 15.14
C LEU A 680 1.66 41.07 16.08
N PHE A 681 2.81 40.74 16.67
CA PHE A 681 2.86 39.96 17.90
C PHE A 681 3.50 40.78 19.04
N LYS A 682 3.24 40.37 20.28
CA LYS A 682 3.89 40.91 21.48
C LYS A 682 3.89 39.87 22.60
N VAL A 683 4.91 39.93 23.46
CA VAL A 683 4.87 39.31 24.79
C VAL A 683 4.40 40.39 25.78
N GLU A 684 3.31 40.14 26.51
CA GLU A 684 2.76 41.09 27.48
C GLU A 684 2.21 40.34 28.70
N GLY A 685 2.72 40.67 29.90
CA GLY A 685 2.52 39.80 31.06
C GLY A 685 3.13 38.43 30.80
N ASN A 686 2.40 37.37 31.11
CA ASN A 686 2.81 35.99 30.83
C ASN A 686 2.08 35.42 29.58
N GLN A 687 1.84 36.24 28.56
CA GLN A 687 1.15 35.82 27.34
C GLN A 687 1.89 36.27 26.08
N VAL A 688 1.98 35.36 25.11
CA VAL A 688 2.34 35.68 23.71
C VAL A 688 1.05 35.91 22.94
N LEU A 689 0.84 37.15 22.50
CA LEU A 689 -0.35 37.59 21.79
C LEU A 689 0.00 37.89 20.34
N ALA A 690 -0.75 37.32 19.39
CA ALA A 690 -0.61 37.63 17.97
C ALA A 690 -1.94 38.12 17.38
N SER A 691 -1.86 39.11 16.49
CA SER A 691 -3.00 39.60 15.70
C SER A 691 -2.75 39.25 14.24
N VAL A 692 -3.73 38.61 13.61
CA VAL A 692 -3.62 38.09 12.24
C VAL A 692 -4.73 38.61 11.34
N THR A 693 -4.39 38.84 10.07
CA THR A 693 -5.31 39.29 9.03
C THR A 693 -5.11 38.49 7.75
N SER A 694 -6.20 38.06 7.13
CA SER A 694 -6.16 37.42 5.82
C SER A 694 -5.84 38.44 4.73
N LYS A 695 -4.90 38.11 3.83
CA LYS A 695 -4.46 39.03 2.77
C LYS A 695 -5.62 39.55 1.93
N SER A 696 -5.49 40.74 1.36
CA SER A 696 -6.51 41.21 0.40
C SER A 696 -6.53 40.30 -0.84
N ALA A 697 -7.68 40.20 -1.50
CA ALA A 697 -7.79 39.47 -2.77
C ALA A 697 -6.89 40.03 -3.90
N VAL A 698 -6.35 41.25 -3.74
CA VAL A 698 -5.36 41.84 -4.65
C VAL A 698 -3.95 41.30 -4.35
N ASP A 699 -3.62 41.08 -3.08
CA ASP A 699 -2.29 40.61 -2.66
C ASP A 699 -2.18 39.08 -2.77
N ALA A 700 -3.23 38.36 -2.38
CA ALA A 700 -3.37 36.93 -2.71
C ALA A 700 -3.31 36.70 -4.24
N GLY A 701 -3.90 37.60 -5.04
CA GLY A 701 -3.77 37.59 -6.49
C GLY A 701 -2.35 37.82 -7.01
N GLN A 702 -1.54 38.64 -6.33
CA GLN A 702 -0.12 38.84 -6.66
C GLN A 702 0.73 37.59 -6.36
N ILE A 703 0.40 36.86 -5.29
CA ILE A 703 1.06 35.60 -4.92
C ILE A 703 0.73 34.50 -5.95
N VAL A 704 -0.54 34.35 -6.31
CA VAL A 704 -0.98 33.44 -7.39
C VAL A 704 -0.30 33.80 -8.73
N ALA A 705 -0.07 35.09 -9.00
CA ALA A 705 0.65 35.55 -10.18
C ALA A 705 2.16 35.25 -10.14
N SER A 706 2.82 35.38 -8.99
CA SER A 706 4.24 35.03 -8.84
C SER A 706 4.48 33.52 -8.92
N GLY A 707 3.49 32.72 -8.51
CA GLY A 707 3.37 31.28 -8.79
C GLY A 707 3.22 30.89 -10.27
N GLY A 708 3.02 31.86 -11.17
CA GLY A 708 2.99 31.66 -12.61
C GLY A 708 1.60 31.45 -13.23
N ALA A 709 0.52 31.73 -12.51
CA ALA A 709 -0.85 31.59 -13.03
C ALA A 709 -1.16 32.57 -14.18
N GLY A 710 -1.92 32.09 -15.17
CA GLY A 710 -2.38 32.88 -16.31
C GLY A 710 -3.49 33.90 -15.99
N ASN A 711 -3.73 34.83 -16.91
CA ASN A 711 -4.70 35.91 -16.73
C ASN A 711 -6.14 35.42 -16.46
N ASN A 712 -6.56 34.30 -17.06
CA ASN A 712 -7.89 33.72 -16.82
C ASN A 712 -8.00 33.09 -15.41
N ALA A 713 -6.92 32.48 -14.91
CA ALA A 713 -6.81 31.96 -13.55
C ALA A 713 -6.88 33.09 -12.52
N LEU A 714 -6.12 34.18 -12.73
CA LEU A 714 -6.14 35.36 -11.87
C LEU A 714 -7.52 36.03 -11.83
N ALA A 715 -8.19 36.13 -12.99
CA ALA A 715 -9.55 36.65 -13.09
C ALA A 715 -10.59 35.78 -12.36
N ALA A 716 -10.38 34.46 -12.29
CA ALA A 716 -11.23 33.52 -11.55
C ALA A 716 -10.89 33.46 -10.05
N PHE A 717 -9.63 33.61 -9.68
CA PHE A 717 -9.16 33.47 -8.29
C PHE A 717 -9.61 34.64 -7.41
N ALA A 718 -9.47 35.89 -7.86
CA ALA A 718 -9.87 37.05 -7.05
C ALA A 718 -11.33 37.02 -6.55
N PRO A 719 -12.35 36.73 -7.40
CA PRO A 719 -13.73 36.57 -6.93
C PRO A 719 -13.97 35.27 -6.13
N PHE A 720 -13.19 34.20 -6.34
CA PHE A 720 -13.24 33.01 -5.50
C PHE A 720 -12.77 33.32 -4.07
N TYR A 721 -11.57 33.87 -3.95
CA TYR A 721 -10.94 34.13 -2.66
C TYR A 721 -11.73 35.18 -1.85
N SER A 722 -12.15 36.29 -2.48
CA SER A 722 -12.95 37.30 -1.79
C SER A 722 -14.37 36.85 -1.42
N ALA A 723 -15.07 36.09 -2.26
CA ALA A 723 -16.49 35.80 -2.05
C ALA A 723 -16.80 34.42 -1.45
N LEU A 724 -15.95 33.41 -1.67
CA LEU A 724 -16.17 32.04 -1.19
C LEU A 724 -15.31 31.73 0.03
N VAL A 725 -14.01 32.06 -0.01
CA VAL A 725 -13.08 31.87 1.11
C VAL A 725 -13.36 32.92 2.19
N GLN A 726 -13.01 34.19 1.94
CA GLN A 726 -13.22 35.32 2.87
C GLN A 726 -14.71 35.55 3.15
N GLY A 727 -15.55 35.50 2.11
CA GLY A 727 -17.00 35.68 2.22
C GLY A 727 -17.78 34.55 2.92
N GLY A 728 -17.12 33.55 3.50
CA GLY A 728 -17.76 32.54 4.37
C GLY A 728 -18.79 31.66 3.67
N LYS A 729 -18.45 31.09 2.49
CA LYS A 729 -19.36 30.22 1.72
C LYS A 729 -18.91 28.77 1.59
N LEU A 730 -17.69 28.47 2.02
CA LEU A 730 -17.14 27.12 2.07
C LEU A 730 -17.17 26.60 3.52
N ALA A 731 -17.55 25.34 3.69
CA ALA A 731 -17.36 24.61 4.95
C ALA A 731 -15.89 24.17 5.09
N ASP A 732 -15.42 23.92 6.30
CA ASP A 732 -14.01 23.60 6.55
C ASP A 732 -13.60 22.22 5.97
N SER A 733 -14.58 21.34 5.76
CA SER A 733 -14.44 20.07 5.04
C SER A 733 -14.66 20.14 3.52
N ASP A 734 -14.78 21.35 2.93
CA ASP A 734 -14.87 21.51 1.48
C ASP A 734 -13.51 21.19 0.83
N PRO A 735 -13.42 20.23 -0.12
CA PRO A 735 -12.13 19.84 -0.71
C PRO A 735 -11.37 20.98 -1.37
N LEU A 736 -12.06 22.04 -1.80
CA LEU A 736 -11.41 23.22 -2.38
C LEU A 736 -10.81 24.15 -1.32
N LEU A 737 -11.38 24.21 -0.11
CA LEU A 737 -10.79 24.94 1.02
C LEU A 737 -9.60 24.17 1.60
N GLN A 738 -9.70 22.84 1.70
CA GLN A 738 -8.58 21.98 2.06
C GLN A 738 -7.42 22.08 1.04
N ALA A 739 -7.72 22.03 -0.27
CA ALA A 739 -6.70 22.21 -1.31
C ALA A 739 -6.08 23.62 -1.30
N LEU A 740 -6.83 24.66 -0.91
CA LEU A 740 -6.29 26.00 -0.70
C LEU A 740 -5.35 26.04 0.51
N SER A 741 -5.75 25.41 1.62
CA SER A 741 -4.96 25.30 2.85
C SER A 741 -3.61 24.64 2.57
N ASN A 742 -3.64 23.45 1.96
CA ASN A 742 -2.44 22.65 1.65
C ASN A 742 -1.54 23.32 0.59
N ALA A 743 -2.11 24.19 -0.26
CA ALA A 743 -1.34 24.97 -1.22
C ALA A 743 -0.78 26.28 -0.63
N SER A 744 -1.31 26.76 0.51
CA SER A 744 -1.12 28.15 0.96
C SER A 744 0.33 28.55 1.25
N SER A 745 1.20 27.59 1.56
CA SER A 745 2.64 27.80 1.77
C SER A 745 3.47 27.92 0.48
N ASP A 746 2.99 27.40 -0.66
CA ASP A 746 3.67 27.45 -1.96
C ASP A 746 2.89 28.30 -2.98
N PRO A 747 3.40 29.48 -3.38
CA PRO A 747 2.83 30.28 -4.46
C PRO A 747 2.62 29.50 -5.77
N VAL A 748 3.46 28.51 -6.10
CA VAL A 748 3.35 27.69 -7.31
C VAL A 748 2.21 26.67 -7.20
N ALA A 749 1.95 26.11 -6.01
CA ALA A 749 0.77 25.30 -5.72
C ALA A 749 -0.52 26.14 -5.81
N LEU A 750 -0.53 27.35 -5.22
CA LEU A 750 -1.63 28.31 -5.37
C LEU A 750 -1.87 28.68 -6.84
N GLY A 751 -0.80 28.88 -7.62
CA GLY A 751 -0.88 29.14 -9.05
C GLY A 751 -1.54 28.00 -9.83
N LYS A 752 -1.18 26.74 -9.54
CA LYS A 752 -1.81 25.54 -10.14
C LYS A 752 -3.28 25.40 -9.73
N LEU A 753 -3.63 25.70 -8.48
CA LEU A 753 -5.02 25.66 -8.00
C LEU A 753 -5.87 26.72 -8.71
N ALA A 754 -5.34 27.93 -8.91
CA ALA A 754 -6.03 29.00 -9.63
C ALA A 754 -6.30 28.66 -11.11
N GLU A 755 -5.41 27.93 -11.79
CA GLU A 755 -5.67 27.45 -13.17
C GLU A 755 -6.86 26.48 -13.24
N GLN A 756 -7.13 25.70 -12.20
CA GLN A 756 -8.32 24.82 -12.14
C GLN A 756 -9.62 25.62 -11.93
N LEU A 757 -9.55 26.78 -11.26
CA LEU A 757 -10.67 27.71 -11.11
C LEU A 757 -11.09 28.37 -12.42
N ALA A 758 -10.21 28.44 -13.42
CA ALA A 758 -10.49 29.10 -14.68
C ALA A 758 -11.57 28.34 -15.49
N PRO A 759 -12.58 29.03 -16.06
CA PRO A 759 -13.49 28.44 -17.02
C PRO A 759 -12.77 28.02 -18.31
N GLN A 760 -13.27 26.96 -18.93
CA GLN A 760 -12.84 26.51 -20.24
C GLN A 760 -13.03 27.64 -21.27
N THR A 761 -11.93 28.03 -21.94
CA THR A 761 -11.86 29.20 -22.84
C THR A 761 -11.24 28.89 -24.20
N ASP A 762 -10.88 27.63 -24.44
CA ASP A 762 -10.35 27.11 -25.71
C ASP A 762 -11.27 27.34 -26.93
N GLY A 763 -12.58 27.45 -26.71
CA GLY A 763 -13.61 27.59 -27.74
C GLY A 763 -14.23 26.28 -28.21
N ALA A 764 -14.08 25.18 -27.45
CA ALA A 764 -14.50 23.82 -27.80
C ALA A 764 -15.87 23.71 -28.50
N ALA A 765 -16.94 24.27 -27.91
CA ALA A 765 -18.29 24.22 -28.49
C ALA A 765 -18.41 24.99 -29.82
N SER A 766 -17.79 26.18 -29.91
CA SER A 766 -17.73 26.96 -31.15
C SER A 766 -16.92 26.25 -32.24
N GLN A 767 -15.84 25.57 -31.87
CA GLN A 767 -15.04 24.76 -32.81
C GLN A 767 -15.81 23.51 -33.27
N ALA A 768 -16.48 22.79 -32.37
CA ALA A 768 -17.29 21.62 -32.72
C ALA A 768 -18.39 21.98 -33.73
N ALA A 769 -19.15 23.05 -33.47
CA ALA A 769 -20.15 23.57 -34.40
C ALA A 769 -19.54 24.05 -35.73
N GLY A 770 -18.36 24.69 -35.70
CA GLY A 770 -17.60 25.08 -36.89
C GLY A 770 -17.13 23.89 -37.73
N THR A 771 -16.63 22.83 -37.08
CA THR A 771 -16.25 21.56 -37.73
C THR A 771 -17.46 20.88 -38.34
N ALA A 772 -18.61 20.85 -37.65
CA ALA A 772 -19.86 20.33 -38.20
C ALA A 772 -20.32 21.10 -39.45
N GLN A 773 -20.23 22.44 -39.44
CA GLN A 773 -20.47 23.25 -40.66
C GLN A 773 -19.49 22.89 -41.79
N GLY A 774 -18.19 22.75 -41.48
CA GLY A 774 -17.16 22.41 -42.46
C GLY A 774 -17.42 21.07 -43.13
N LEU A 775 -17.68 20.02 -42.34
CA LEU A 775 -17.96 18.67 -42.81
C LEU A 775 -19.21 18.60 -43.69
N VAL A 776 -20.31 19.23 -43.27
CA VAL A 776 -21.59 19.19 -44.00
C VAL A 776 -21.55 20.08 -45.25
N SER A 777 -20.94 21.27 -45.18
CA SER A 777 -20.77 22.13 -46.38
C SER A 777 -19.79 21.54 -47.39
N GLY A 778 -18.76 20.81 -46.95
CA GLY A 778 -17.88 20.01 -47.79
C GLY A 778 -18.64 18.91 -48.53
N ALA A 779 -19.48 18.15 -47.81
CA ALA A 779 -20.36 17.14 -48.39
C ALA A 779 -21.26 17.74 -49.50
N THR A 780 -22.01 18.80 -49.19
CA THR A 780 -22.93 19.42 -50.17
C THR A 780 -22.22 20.08 -51.35
N SER A 781 -21.03 20.64 -51.15
CA SER A 781 -20.22 21.21 -52.24
C SER A 781 -19.68 20.13 -53.18
N ALA A 782 -19.32 18.96 -52.64
CA ALA A 782 -18.96 17.80 -53.45
C ALA A 782 -20.17 17.24 -54.22
N ARG A 783 -21.39 17.32 -53.66
CA ARG A 783 -22.62 16.95 -54.37
C ARG A 783 -22.83 17.80 -55.62
N THR A 784 -22.90 19.13 -55.50
CA THR A 784 -23.14 20.02 -56.64
C THR A 784 -21.98 20.00 -57.65
N GLY A 785 -20.73 19.89 -57.18
CA GLY A 785 -19.56 19.69 -58.03
C GLY A 785 -19.63 18.40 -58.88
N SER A 786 -20.11 17.28 -58.31
CA SER A 786 -20.24 16.00 -59.03
C SER A 786 -21.38 15.95 -60.06
N LEU A 787 -22.41 16.79 -59.89
CA LEU A 787 -23.56 16.88 -60.78
C LEU A 787 -23.34 17.84 -61.96
N ARG A 788 -22.31 18.68 -61.89
CA ARG A 788 -21.96 19.68 -62.90
C ARG A 788 -21.61 19.05 -64.25
N GLY A 789 -22.02 19.69 -65.34
CA GLY A 789 -21.78 19.23 -66.71
C GLY A 789 -22.56 17.99 -67.15
N GLN A 790 -23.27 17.30 -66.25
CA GLN A 790 -24.20 16.22 -66.61
C GLN A 790 -25.56 16.81 -67.00
N SER A 791 -26.02 16.58 -68.23
CA SER A 791 -27.39 16.94 -68.64
C SER A 791 -28.02 15.88 -69.53
N SER A 792 -29.30 15.60 -69.27
CA SER A 792 -30.10 14.52 -69.87
C SER A 792 -31.47 15.01 -70.38
N GLY A 793 -31.63 16.33 -70.58
CA GLY A 793 -32.68 16.91 -71.42
C GLY A 793 -34.13 16.81 -70.92
N SER A 794 -34.35 16.49 -69.63
CA SER A 794 -35.66 16.53 -68.99
C SER A 794 -35.55 16.98 -67.54
N PRO A 795 -36.49 17.83 -67.04
CA PRO A 795 -36.66 18.08 -65.61
C PRO A 795 -36.72 16.76 -64.82
N PHE A 796 -36.13 16.75 -63.63
CA PHE A 796 -36.06 15.61 -62.70
C PHE A 796 -35.37 14.33 -63.22
N SER A 797 -34.76 14.32 -64.41
CA SER A 797 -34.07 13.12 -64.96
C SER A 797 -32.73 12.73 -64.31
N GLN A 798 -32.42 13.32 -63.15
CA GLN A 798 -31.21 13.12 -62.36
C GLN A 798 -31.55 13.38 -60.88
N ALA A 799 -32.56 12.69 -60.35
CA ALA A 799 -32.82 12.70 -58.91
C ALA A 799 -31.90 11.68 -58.24
N GLY A 800 -31.56 11.88 -56.96
CA GLY A 800 -30.82 10.84 -56.25
C GLY A 800 -30.69 11.08 -54.75
N VAL A 801 -30.54 9.97 -54.03
CA VAL A 801 -30.30 9.93 -52.59
C VAL A 801 -28.84 9.58 -52.33
N TRP A 802 -28.25 10.17 -51.29
CA TRP A 802 -26.87 9.91 -50.90
C TRP A 802 -26.71 9.83 -49.39
N VAL A 803 -25.71 9.06 -48.97
CA VAL A 803 -25.26 8.91 -47.59
C VAL A 803 -23.75 9.14 -47.56
N GLN A 804 -23.27 9.93 -46.61
CA GLN A 804 -21.86 10.21 -46.40
C GLN A 804 -21.49 9.98 -44.93
N GLY A 805 -20.54 9.07 -44.69
CA GLY A 805 -19.83 8.96 -43.43
C GLY A 805 -18.77 10.06 -43.31
N LEU A 806 -18.62 10.61 -42.11
CA LEU A 806 -17.77 11.74 -41.78
C LEU A 806 -16.87 11.38 -40.58
N SER A 807 -15.59 11.69 -40.68
CA SER A 807 -14.65 11.66 -39.57
C SER A 807 -13.68 12.85 -39.66
N SER A 808 -13.31 13.41 -38.52
CA SER A 808 -12.33 14.49 -38.38
C SER A 808 -11.50 14.27 -37.13
N ASN A 809 -10.20 14.52 -37.21
CA ASN A 809 -9.34 14.74 -36.06
C ASN A 809 -8.70 16.14 -36.21
N ALA A 810 -8.53 16.89 -35.12
CA ALA A 810 -7.99 18.25 -35.13
C ALA A 810 -7.17 18.57 -33.87
N ASP A 811 -5.98 19.13 -34.07
CA ASP A 811 -5.09 19.68 -33.02
C ASP A 811 -5.21 21.21 -32.99
N GLN A 812 -5.26 21.77 -31.78
CA GLN A 812 -5.01 23.18 -31.51
C GLN A 812 -3.97 23.34 -30.40
N GLY A 813 -2.67 23.25 -30.72
CA GLY A 813 -1.61 23.50 -29.75
C GLY A 813 -1.67 24.88 -29.05
N ARG A 814 -1.10 24.97 -27.83
CA ARG A 814 -1.15 26.14 -26.92
C ARG A 814 -0.88 27.49 -27.61
N ARG A 815 -1.74 28.50 -27.38
CA ARG A 815 -1.67 29.83 -28.03
C ARG A 815 -2.05 30.98 -27.08
N ASP A 816 -1.36 32.12 -27.17
CA ASP A 816 -1.60 33.33 -26.35
C ASP A 816 -1.62 33.07 -24.82
N GLY A 817 -0.94 32.00 -24.38
CA GLY A 817 -0.96 31.50 -23.00
C GLY A 817 -2.07 30.49 -22.70
N ILE A 818 -3.15 30.45 -23.49
CA ILE A 818 -4.29 29.54 -23.33
C ILE A 818 -3.91 28.12 -23.76
N ALA A 819 -4.36 27.14 -22.99
CA ALA A 819 -4.23 25.70 -23.23
C ALA A 819 -4.74 25.29 -24.63
N GLY A 820 -4.15 24.24 -25.19
CA GLY A 820 -4.62 23.63 -26.42
C GLY A 820 -5.76 22.62 -26.23
N TYR A 821 -6.12 21.95 -27.33
CA TYR A 821 -7.06 20.83 -27.34
C TYR A 821 -6.88 19.88 -28.54
N ASP A 822 -7.28 18.62 -28.33
CA ASP A 822 -7.66 17.66 -29.37
C ASP A 822 -9.19 17.73 -29.59
N ALA A 823 -9.66 17.58 -30.83
CA ALA A 823 -11.08 17.43 -31.15
C ALA A 823 -11.34 16.30 -32.17
N ASP A 824 -11.88 15.18 -31.69
CA ASP A 824 -12.36 14.06 -32.53
C ASP A 824 -13.81 14.32 -32.92
N SER A 825 -14.16 14.28 -34.21
CA SER A 825 -15.55 14.36 -34.68
C SER A 825 -15.92 13.19 -35.57
N GLN A 826 -17.08 12.56 -35.35
CA GLN A 826 -17.59 11.46 -36.16
C GLN A 826 -19.09 11.63 -36.44
N GLY A 827 -19.55 11.28 -37.64
CA GLY A 827 -20.96 11.46 -37.98
C GLY A 827 -21.41 10.91 -39.32
N ILE A 828 -22.69 11.11 -39.62
CA ILE A 828 -23.32 10.71 -40.88
C ILE A 828 -24.18 11.86 -41.40
N ALA A 829 -24.02 12.18 -42.68
CA ALA A 829 -24.91 13.04 -43.45
C ALA A 829 -25.73 12.21 -44.44
N ILE A 830 -27.02 12.51 -44.56
CA ILE A 830 -27.94 11.89 -45.52
C ILE A 830 -28.63 13.02 -46.28
N GLY A 831 -28.68 12.93 -47.62
CA GLY A 831 -29.32 13.96 -48.43
C GLY A 831 -29.97 13.44 -49.69
N LEU A 832 -30.81 14.30 -50.25
CA LEU A 832 -31.49 14.11 -51.53
C LEU A 832 -31.31 15.36 -52.38
N ASP A 833 -31.01 15.18 -53.67
CA ASP A 833 -30.81 16.26 -54.63
C ASP A 833 -31.35 15.88 -56.02
N GLY A 834 -31.53 16.89 -56.87
CA GLY A 834 -31.81 16.67 -58.29
C GLY A 834 -31.92 17.95 -59.11
N LYS A 835 -31.87 17.79 -60.44
CA LYS A 835 -31.98 18.92 -61.39
C LYS A 835 -33.43 19.29 -61.67
N LEU A 836 -33.82 20.49 -61.24
CA LEU A 836 -35.12 21.10 -61.57
C LEU A 836 -35.20 21.51 -63.06
N ASN A 837 -34.06 21.87 -63.63
CA ASN A 837 -33.83 22.11 -65.06
C ASN A 837 -32.32 21.97 -65.33
N ASP A 838 -31.93 22.00 -66.61
CA ASP A 838 -30.54 21.82 -67.08
C ASP A 838 -29.50 22.70 -66.36
N ASN A 839 -29.92 23.85 -65.82
CA ASN A 839 -29.06 24.84 -65.18
C ASN A 839 -29.17 24.87 -63.63
N LEU A 840 -30.11 24.14 -63.00
CA LEU A 840 -30.37 24.29 -61.55
C LEU A 840 -30.57 22.94 -60.85
N THR A 841 -29.62 22.62 -59.98
CA THR A 841 -29.73 21.57 -58.95
C THR A 841 -30.23 22.18 -57.65
N LEU A 842 -31.21 21.55 -56.98
CA LEU A 842 -31.52 21.79 -55.57
C LEU A 842 -31.36 20.50 -54.77
N GLY A 843 -31.07 20.62 -53.48
CA GLY A 843 -31.08 19.49 -52.56
C GLY A 843 -31.22 19.89 -51.09
N ILE A 844 -31.53 18.91 -50.26
CA ILE A 844 -31.60 19.04 -48.80
C ILE A 844 -30.85 17.88 -48.15
N ALA A 845 -30.18 18.13 -47.03
CA ALA A 845 -29.46 17.14 -46.25
C ALA A 845 -29.72 17.33 -44.75
N TYR A 846 -29.82 16.21 -44.05
CA TYR A 846 -29.76 16.13 -42.59
C TYR A 846 -28.40 15.54 -42.19
N SER A 847 -27.88 15.93 -41.04
CA SER A 847 -26.60 15.42 -40.54
C SER A 847 -26.62 15.32 -39.02
N ASN A 848 -26.06 14.23 -38.50
CA ASN A 848 -25.85 14.00 -37.08
C ASN A 848 -24.36 13.71 -36.87
N LEU A 849 -23.72 14.47 -35.97
CA LEU A 849 -22.30 14.36 -35.64
C LEU A 849 -22.09 14.44 -34.13
N ARG A 850 -21.22 13.59 -33.60
CA ARG A 850 -20.65 13.73 -32.26
C ARG A 850 -19.25 14.33 -32.36
N THR A 851 -18.91 15.24 -31.47
CA THR A 851 -17.56 15.77 -31.28
C THR A 851 -17.13 15.63 -29.82
N ASP A 852 -16.00 14.96 -29.59
CA ASP A 852 -15.35 14.82 -28.29
C ASP A 852 -14.11 15.73 -28.24
N VAL A 853 -14.16 16.78 -27.42
CA VAL A 853 -13.05 17.75 -27.24
C VAL A 853 -12.35 17.51 -25.91
N LYS A 854 -11.01 17.48 -25.94
CA LYS A 854 -10.14 17.23 -24.79
C LYS A 854 -9.11 18.35 -24.71
N SER A 855 -9.14 19.17 -23.67
CA SER A 855 -8.15 20.26 -23.50
C SER A 855 -6.86 19.76 -22.84
N ASP A 856 -5.72 20.36 -23.17
CA ASP A 856 -4.44 20.19 -22.46
C ASP A 856 -4.60 20.44 -20.94
N GLY A 857 -5.56 21.29 -20.56
CA GLY A 857 -5.90 21.59 -19.15
C GLY A 857 -6.72 20.51 -18.44
N GLY A 858 -6.94 19.34 -19.06
CA GLY A 858 -7.69 18.22 -18.49
C GLY A 858 -9.22 18.32 -18.59
N ASN A 859 -9.75 19.48 -19.01
CA ASN A 859 -11.17 19.70 -19.25
C ASN A 859 -11.67 18.92 -20.47
N LYS A 860 -12.95 18.54 -20.47
CA LYS A 860 -13.58 17.80 -21.57
C LYS A 860 -14.93 18.42 -21.96
N THR A 861 -15.24 18.37 -23.24
CA THR A 861 -16.55 18.76 -23.77
C THR A 861 -17.04 17.71 -24.76
N GLU A 862 -18.22 17.16 -24.52
CA GLU A 862 -18.94 16.28 -25.44
C GLU A 862 -20.04 17.10 -26.13
N VAL A 863 -20.12 17.06 -27.46
CA VAL A 863 -21.09 17.84 -28.25
C VAL A 863 -21.81 16.93 -29.26
N ASP A 864 -23.12 16.76 -29.10
CA ASP A 864 -23.98 16.06 -30.06
C ASP A 864 -24.69 17.08 -30.96
N SER A 865 -24.39 17.07 -32.25
CA SER A 865 -24.76 18.11 -33.23
C SER A 865 -25.75 17.59 -34.27
N GLN A 866 -26.91 18.24 -34.39
CA GLN A 866 -27.94 17.95 -35.39
C GLN A 866 -28.08 19.15 -36.35
N ALA A 867 -27.83 18.93 -37.64
CA ALA A 867 -27.82 19.98 -38.65
C ALA A 867 -28.74 19.67 -39.85
N LEU A 868 -29.47 20.68 -40.31
CA LEU A 868 -30.25 20.67 -41.55
C LEU A 868 -29.63 21.65 -42.55
N THR A 869 -29.34 21.20 -43.76
CA THR A 869 -28.72 22.01 -44.82
C THR A 869 -29.54 22.00 -46.09
N LEU A 870 -29.94 23.18 -46.55
CA LEU A 870 -30.49 23.43 -47.89
C LEU A 870 -29.34 23.84 -48.82
N TYR A 871 -29.23 23.24 -50.00
CA TYR A 871 -28.17 23.55 -50.96
C TYR A 871 -28.67 23.63 -52.41
N SER A 872 -27.91 24.36 -53.23
CA SER A 872 -28.19 24.54 -54.65
C SER A 872 -26.90 24.67 -55.46
N GLY A 873 -26.98 24.28 -56.73
CA GLY A 873 -25.94 24.47 -57.73
C GLY A 873 -26.55 25.05 -59.00
N LEU A 874 -26.12 26.26 -59.36
CA LEU A 874 -26.53 26.97 -60.57
C LEU A 874 -25.41 26.90 -61.62
N GLU A 875 -25.73 26.40 -62.80
CA GLU A 875 -24.83 26.26 -63.95
C GLU A 875 -25.28 27.22 -65.06
N ARG A 876 -24.35 27.91 -65.73
CA ARG A 876 -24.65 28.77 -66.88
C ARG A 876 -23.52 28.75 -67.90
N GLY A 877 -23.53 27.72 -68.75
CA GLY A 877 -22.38 27.39 -69.58
C GLY A 877 -21.21 26.98 -68.68
N ASN A 878 -20.05 27.60 -68.85
CA ASN A 878 -18.88 27.32 -68.01
C ASN A 878 -18.92 28.03 -66.63
N LEU A 879 -19.83 28.97 -66.38
CA LEU A 879 -19.93 29.63 -65.08
C LEU A 879 -20.78 28.78 -64.11
N PHE A 880 -20.33 28.62 -62.86
CA PHE A 880 -21.11 27.99 -61.80
C PHE A 880 -21.20 28.85 -60.53
N VAL A 881 -22.29 28.66 -59.77
CA VAL A 881 -22.45 29.15 -58.39
C VAL A 881 -23.07 28.04 -57.55
N ASP A 882 -22.34 27.60 -56.52
CA ASP A 882 -22.82 26.72 -55.45
C ASP A 882 -23.22 27.57 -54.23
N ALA A 883 -24.32 27.19 -53.57
CA ALA A 883 -24.76 27.82 -52.33
C ALA A 883 -25.30 26.78 -51.34
N SER A 884 -24.97 26.92 -50.05
CA SER A 884 -25.58 26.13 -48.98
C SER A 884 -25.86 26.96 -47.73
N LEU A 885 -27.03 26.75 -47.14
CA LEU A 885 -27.49 27.34 -45.89
C LEU A 885 -27.74 26.19 -44.90
N THR A 886 -27.02 26.23 -43.78
CA THR A 886 -27.06 25.25 -42.69
C THR A 886 -27.64 25.90 -41.44
N TYR A 887 -28.59 25.22 -40.80
CA TYR A 887 -29.02 25.53 -39.43
C TYR A 887 -28.79 24.30 -38.56
N GLY A 888 -28.17 24.48 -37.39
CA GLY A 888 -27.85 23.40 -36.47
C GLY A 888 -28.22 23.72 -35.03
N ILE A 889 -28.54 22.68 -34.28
CA ILE A 889 -28.68 22.67 -32.83
C ILE A 889 -27.71 21.63 -32.27
N ASN A 890 -27.02 21.96 -31.18
CA ASN A 890 -26.06 21.05 -30.57
C ASN A 890 -26.26 21.03 -29.05
N ASP A 891 -26.32 19.83 -28.49
CA ASP A 891 -26.42 19.58 -27.05
C ASP A 891 -24.97 19.40 -26.53
N ASN A 892 -24.58 20.17 -25.50
CA ASN A 892 -23.19 20.28 -25.06
C ASN A 892 -23.06 19.91 -23.57
N SER A 893 -22.13 19.00 -23.23
CA SER A 893 -21.82 18.59 -21.87
C SER A 893 -20.34 18.89 -21.55
N GLY A 894 -20.11 19.87 -20.68
CA GLY A 894 -18.79 20.29 -20.21
C GLY A 894 -18.43 19.71 -18.84
N LYS A 895 -17.16 19.32 -18.67
CA LYS A 895 -16.61 18.67 -17.46
C LYS A 895 -15.27 19.32 -17.09
N ARG A 896 -15.21 19.93 -15.90
CA ARG A 896 -14.02 20.65 -15.36
C ARG A 896 -13.62 20.13 -13.98
N HIS A 897 -12.36 19.74 -13.84
CA HIS A 897 -11.82 19.18 -12.59
C HIS A 897 -11.22 20.30 -11.71
N ILE A 898 -11.54 20.30 -10.42
CA ILE A 898 -11.17 21.37 -9.48
C ILE A 898 -10.96 20.76 -8.08
N ALA A 899 -9.73 20.75 -7.55
CA ALA A 899 -9.44 20.24 -6.20
C ALA A 899 -10.08 18.86 -5.90
N GLY A 900 -9.93 17.90 -6.82
CA GLY A 900 -10.57 16.57 -6.74
C GLY A 900 -12.07 16.54 -7.08
N THR A 901 -12.79 17.67 -6.95
CA THR A 901 -14.19 17.81 -7.36
C THR A 901 -14.36 17.92 -8.88
N LEU A 902 -15.60 17.78 -9.38
CA LEU A 902 -15.92 17.80 -10.80
C LEU A 902 -17.15 18.69 -11.07
N ALA A 903 -16.89 19.89 -11.56
CA ALA A 903 -17.92 20.78 -12.08
C ALA A 903 -18.43 20.27 -13.44
N LYS A 904 -19.75 20.14 -13.57
CA LYS A 904 -20.46 19.66 -14.77
C LYS A 904 -21.46 20.72 -15.24
N GLY A 905 -21.45 21.07 -16.51
CA GLY A 905 -22.41 22.00 -17.12
C GLY A 905 -23.02 21.41 -18.39
N ASP A 906 -24.35 21.34 -18.44
CA ASP A 906 -25.12 20.90 -19.61
C ASP A 906 -25.80 22.13 -20.22
N TYR A 907 -25.68 22.34 -21.53
CA TYR A 907 -26.15 23.57 -22.20
C TYR A 907 -26.40 23.41 -23.70
N ASP A 908 -27.25 24.26 -24.26
CA ASP A 908 -27.57 24.31 -25.70
C ASP A 908 -26.64 25.25 -26.47
N SER A 909 -26.36 24.93 -27.73
CA SER A 909 -25.74 25.86 -28.70
C SER A 909 -26.43 25.76 -30.07
N ARG A 910 -26.41 26.86 -30.83
CA ARG A 910 -27.12 26.99 -32.11
C ARG A 910 -26.20 27.56 -33.18
N LEU A 911 -26.20 26.91 -34.34
CA LEU A 911 -25.33 27.19 -35.48
C LEU A 911 -26.15 27.77 -36.64
N LEU A 912 -25.69 28.88 -37.20
CA LEU A 912 -26.12 29.38 -38.51
C LEU A 912 -24.91 29.46 -39.44
N GLY A 913 -24.94 28.67 -40.52
CA GLY A 913 -23.87 28.60 -41.52
C GLY A 913 -24.35 28.97 -42.91
N LEU A 914 -23.59 29.81 -43.61
CA LEU A 914 -23.79 30.12 -45.03
C LEU A 914 -22.48 29.90 -45.78
N ASN A 915 -22.52 29.21 -46.91
CA ASN A 915 -21.39 29.03 -47.81
C ASN A 915 -21.82 29.33 -49.26
N LEU A 916 -21.04 30.14 -49.95
CA LEU A 916 -21.22 30.53 -51.35
C LEU A 916 -19.91 30.29 -52.09
N THR A 917 -19.92 29.55 -53.20
CA THR A 917 -18.73 29.34 -54.04
C THR A 917 -19.09 29.62 -55.50
N ALA A 918 -18.27 30.41 -56.19
CA ALA A 918 -18.45 30.73 -57.60
C ALA A 918 -17.17 30.47 -58.38
N GLY A 919 -17.29 30.00 -59.62
CA GLY A 919 -16.11 29.68 -60.44
C GLY A 919 -16.43 29.43 -61.90
N TYR A 920 -15.40 29.06 -62.66
CA TYR A 920 -15.49 28.89 -64.11
C TYR A 920 -14.80 27.59 -64.56
N SER A 921 -15.57 26.68 -65.15
CA SER A 921 -15.13 25.33 -65.52
C SER A 921 -14.47 25.31 -66.90
N LEU A 922 -13.16 25.04 -66.92
CA LEU A 922 -12.32 24.95 -68.11
C LEU A 922 -12.10 23.47 -68.48
N HIS A 923 -12.74 23.04 -69.56
CA HIS A 923 -12.74 21.65 -70.00
C HIS A 923 -11.63 21.37 -71.03
N PHE A 924 -10.77 20.38 -70.73
CA PHE A 924 -9.61 19.98 -71.51
C PHE A 924 -9.66 18.46 -71.77
N ALA A 925 -10.38 18.07 -72.83
CA ALA A 925 -10.69 16.67 -73.14
C ALA A 925 -11.36 15.93 -71.96
N ASN A 926 -10.62 15.13 -71.20
CA ASN A 926 -11.13 14.36 -70.05
C ASN A 926 -10.80 15.01 -68.68
N LEU A 927 -10.23 16.22 -68.68
CA LEU A 927 -9.79 16.96 -67.49
C LEU A 927 -10.58 18.28 -67.37
N THR A 928 -10.98 18.67 -66.17
CA THR A 928 -11.69 19.92 -65.89
C THR A 928 -10.97 20.70 -64.80
N LEU A 929 -10.56 21.93 -65.12
CA LEU A 929 -9.91 22.88 -64.21
C LEU A 929 -10.93 23.96 -63.82
N GLU A 930 -11.15 24.16 -62.53
CA GLU A 930 -12.17 25.07 -62.01
C GLU A 930 -11.58 26.07 -61.00
N PRO A 931 -10.95 27.17 -61.45
CA PRO A 931 -10.67 28.33 -60.61
C PRO A 931 -11.96 28.85 -59.96
N ARG A 932 -11.88 29.18 -58.67
CA ARG A 932 -13.04 29.55 -57.84
C ARG A 932 -12.71 30.57 -56.76
N VAL A 933 -13.73 31.29 -56.34
CA VAL A 933 -13.77 32.11 -55.13
C VAL A 933 -14.91 31.63 -54.23
N ALA A 934 -14.76 31.78 -52.92
CA ALA A 934 -15.72 31.37 -51.93
C ALA A 934 -15.89 32.43 -50.84
N GLY A 935 -17.09 32.51 -50.26
CA GLY A 935 -17.42 33.31 -49.10
C GLY A 935 -18.22 32.46 -48.11
N ARG A 936 -17.83 32.49 -46.84
CA ARG A 936 -18.45 31.74 -45.75
C ARG A 936 -18.81 32.68 -44.60
N TYR A 937 -19.94 32.40 -43.98
CA TYR A 937 -20.31 32.95 -42.69
C TYR A 937 -20.63 31.79 -41.76
N SER A 938 -20.15 31.90 -40.52
CA SER A 938 -20.54 31.04 -39.42
C SER A 938 -20.90 31.92 -38.23
N ARG A 939 -21.98 31.57 -37.55
CA ARG A 939 -22.32 32.12 -36.25
C ARG A 939 -22.77 31.02 -35.32
N VAL A 940 -22.19 31.00 -34.13
CA VAL A 940 -22.58 30.14 -33.02
C VAL A 940 -23.11 31.04 -31.91
N ASP A 941 -24.35 30.83 -31.47
CA ASP A 941 -24.88 31.36 -30.21
C ASP A 941 -24.88 30.22 -29.18
N ILE A 942 -24.32 30.45 -28.00
CA ILE A 942 -24.28 29.50 -26.88
C ILE A 942 -25.15 30.07 -25.74
N ASP A 943 -26.08 29.29 -25.22
CA ASP A 943 -26.99 29.76 -24.18
C ASP A 943 -26.31 29.88 -22.80
N ALA A 944 -26.89 30.70 -21.91
CA ALA A 944 -26.39 30.88 -20.56
C ALA A 944 -26.69 29.65 -19.69
N PHE A 945 -25.70 29.17 -18.93
CA PHE A 945 -25.84 27.97 -18.11
C PHE A 945 -25.22 28.11 -16.71
N SER A 946 -25.35 27.07 -15.89
CA SER A 946 -24.71 27.00 -14.57
C SER A 946 -24.21 25.59 -14.30
N GLU A 947 -22.97 25.50 -13.85
CA GLU A 947 -22.33 24.24 -13.47
C GLU A 947 -22.89 23.73 -12.13
N LYS A 948 -22.66 22.44 -11.85
CA LYS A 948 -23.01 21.74 -10.60
C LYS A 948 -21.93 20.71 -10.22
N GLY A 949 -21.87 20.30 -8.96
CA GLY A 949 -20.95 19.25 -8.49
C GLY A 949 -19.58 19.72 -7.95
N SER A 950 -19.41 21.04 -7.77
CA SER A 950 -18.25 21.64 -7.10
C SER A 950 -18.67 22.95 -6.42
N SER A 951 -17.98 23.34 -5.35
CA SER A 951 -18.13 24.66 -4.71
C SER A 951 -17.65 25.81 -5.61
N ALA A 952 -16.68 25.54 -6.50
CA ALA A 952 -16.25 26.46 -7.57
C ALA A 952 -17.06 26.32 -8.87
N ALA A 953 -18.29 25.81 -8.82
CA ALA A 953 -19.19 25.80 -9.96
C ALA A 953 -19.51 27.23 -10.44
N LEU A 954 -19.42 27.45 -11.76
CA LEU A 954 -19.64 28.73 -12.41
C LEU A 954 -21.03 28.84 -13.06
N ARG A 955 -21.65 30.01 -12.95
CA ARG A 955 -22.69 30.49 -13.84
C ARG A 955 -22.03 31.27 -14.98
N GLN A 956 -22.22 30.81 -16.21
CA GLN A 956 -21.67 31.44 -17.41
C GLN A 956 -22.78 32.14 -18.20
N GLN A 957 -22.52 33.37 -18.66
CA GLN A 957 -23.47 34.12 -19.50
C GLN A 957 -23.46 33.59 -20.95
N SER A 958 -24.53 33.88 -21.68
CA SER A 958 -24.68 33.50 -23.10
C SER A 958 -23.58 34.11 -23.96
N GLN A 959 -22.99 33.32 -24.85
CA GLN A 959 -21.86 33.71 -25.69
C GLN A 959 -22.28 33.76 -27.16
N ARG A 960 -21.55 34.54 -27.97
CA ARG A 960 -21.61 34.50 -29.42
C ARG A 960 -20.21 34.41 -29.99
N TYR A 961 -20.08 33.72 -31.11
CA TYR A 961 -18.86 33.62 -31.90
C TYR A 961 -19.22 33.75 -33.38
N GLU A 962 -18.58 34.68 -34.11
CA GLU A 962 -18.83 34.91 -35.55
C GLU A 962 -17.55 34.83 -36.40
N VAL A 963 -17.64 34.14 -37.54
CA VAL A 963 -16.53 33.95 -38.52
C VAL A 963 -17.01 34.40 -39.90
N ILE A 964 -16.20 35.20 -40.60
CA ILE A 964 -16.49 35.72 -41.93
C ILE A 964 -15.28 35.47 -42.83
N GLU A 965 -15.18 34.26 -43.39
CA GLU A 965 -14.10 33.88 -44.31
C GLU A 965 -14.42 34.29 -45.75
N ALA A 966 -13.47 34.91 -46.46
CA ALA A 966 -13.46 34.94 -47.92
C ALA A 966 -12.19 34.25 -48.44
N GLY A 967 -12.31 33.51 -49.53
CA GLY A 967 -11.20 32.69 -50.05
C GLY A 967 -11.21 32.50 -51.55
N ALA A 968 -10.11 31.98 -52.06
CA ALA A 968 -9.88 31.71 -53.47
C ALA A 968 -9.06 30.43 -53.65
N GLY A 969 -9.18 29.80 -54.82
CA GLY A 969 -8.48 28.57 -55.10
C GLY A 969 -8.90 27.89 -56.40
N VAL A 970 -8.70 26.58 -56.46
CA VAL A 970 -8.86 25.78 -57.67
C VAL A 970 -9.27 24.34 -57.35
N ARG A 971 -10.09 23.75 -58.21
CA ARG A 971 -10.36 22.31 -58.28
C ARG A 971 -9.86 21.79 -59.62
N LEU A 972 -9.35 20.57 -59.63
CA LEU A 972 -8.93 19.83 -60.81
C LEU A 972 -9.53 18.43 -60.71
N ALA A 973 -10.45 18.09 -61.60
CA ALA A 973 -11.08 16.77 -61.67
C ALA A 973 -10.89 16.16 -63.06
N GLY A 974 -10.66 14.85 -63.14
CA GLY A 974 -10.48 14.15 -64.43
C GLY A 974 -11.34 12.90 -64.51
N LEU A 975 -12.05 12.69 -65.61
CA LEU A 975 -12.97 11.58 -65.80
C LEU A 975 -12.34 10.50 -66.68
N PHE A 976 -12.09 9.31 -66.13
CA PHE A 976 -11.42 8.21 -66.80
C PHE A 976 -12.34 6.99 -66.90
N GLN A 977 -12.33 6.28 -68.01
CA GLN A 977 -13.08 5.02 -68.16
C GLN A 977 -12.34 3.89 -67.43
N ALA A 978 -13.03 3.13 -66.59
CA ALA A 978 -12.45 2.11 -65.71
C ALA A 978 -13.42 0.93 -65.51
N GLY A 979 -13.16 -0.18 -66.20
CA GLY A 979 -14.02 -1.37 -66.14
C GLY A 979 -15.38 -1.12 -66.78
N GLN A 980 -16.46 -1.31 -66.02
CA GLN A 980 -17.85 -1.07 -66.46
C GLN A 980 -18.37 0.33 -66.11
N GLY A 981 -17.51 1.22 -65.62
CA GLY A 981 -17.88 2.52 -65.09
C GLY A 981 -16.80 3.58 -65.31
N SER A 982 -16.98 4.76 -64.71
CA SER A 982 -16.03 5.87 -64.81
C SER A 982 -15.46 6.27 -63.45
N LEU A 983 -14.16 6.49 -63.39
CA LEU A 983 -13.42 6.93 -62.22
C LEU A 983 -13.08 8.42 -62.34
N GLU A 984 -13.39 9.19 -61.30
CA GLU A 984 -13.17 10.63 -61.19
C GLU A 984 -12.28 10.94 -59.97
N PRO A 985 -10.94 10.94 -60.13
CA PRO A 985 -10.03 11.60 -59.21
C PRO A 985 -10.19 13.12 -59.22
N GLU A 986 -10.05 13.72 -58.04
CA GLU A 986 -10.16 15.16 -57.78
C GLU A 986 -9.02 15.65 -56.88
N LEU A 987 -8.49 16.84 -57.17
CA LEU A 987 -7.64 17.65 -56.30
C LEU A 987 -8.30 19.02 -56.10
N ARG A 988 -8.34 19.51 -54.86
CA ARG A 988 -8.91 20.79 -54.45
C ARG A 988 -7.88 21.55 -53.62
N LEU A 989 -7.64 22.83 -53.90
CA LEU A 989 -6.75 23.69 -53.13
C LEU A 989 -7.46 25.04 -52.91
N MET A 990 -7.56 25.50 -51.66
CA MET A 990 -8.15 26.78 -51.29
C MET A 990 -7.30 27.50 -50.23
N ALA A 991 -7.35 28.83 -50.22
CA ALA A 991 -6.90 29.66 -49.12
C ALA A 991 -8.01 30.65 -48.74
N TYR A 992 -8.20 30.89 -47.44
CA TYR A 992 -9.20 31.83 -46.91
C TYR A 992 -8.58 32.81 -45.91
N HIS A 993 -9.24 33.95 -45.75
CA HIS A 993 -8.96 34.95 -44.74
C HIS A 993 -10.25 35.29 -43.97
N ASP A 994 -10.23 35.15 -42.65
CA ASP A 994 -11.32 35.56 -41.76
C ASP A 994 -11.23 37.05 -41.40
N PHE A 995 -12.26 37.79 -41.79
CA PHE A 995 -12.41 39.21 -41.55
C PHE A 995 -12.94 39.52 -40.14
N ALA A 996 -13.71 38.60 -39.53
CA ALA A 996 -14.12 38.73 -38.14
C ALA A 996 -12.95 38.43 -37.21
N ALA A 997 -12.56 37.16 -37.13
CA ALA A 997 -11.69 36.59 -36.09
C ALA A 997 -12.11 37.05 -34.69
N ASP A 998 -13.39 36.85 -34.40
CA ASP A 998 -13.99 37.12 -33.10
C ASP A 998 -13.32 36.27 -32.01
N GLN A 999 -13.10 36.85 -30.83
CA GLN A 999 -12.32 36.18 -29.79
C GLN A 999 -13.25 35.53 -28.76
N SER A 1000 -13.10 34.22 -28.57
CA SER A 1000 -13.77 33.47 -27.49
C SER A 1000 -13.66 34.23 -26.16
N ARG A 1001 -14.80 34.52 -25.54
CA ARG A 1001 -14.88 35.30 -24.30
C ARG A 1001 -16.08 34.85 -23.47
N SER A 1002 -15.82 34.41 -22.24
CA SER A 1002 -16.87 34.07 -21.28
C SER A 1002 -16.91 35.08 -20.14
N THR A 1003 -18.13 35.47 -19.76
CA THR A 1003 -18.41 36.20 -18.51
C THR A 1003 -18.99 35.22 -17.50
N SER A 1004 -18.28 35.01 -16.40
CA SER A 1004 -18.57 33.99 -15.39
C SER A 1004 -18.72 34.60 -14.00
N SER A 1005 -19.47 33.94 -13.12
CA SER A 1005 -19.47 34.19 -11.67
C SER A 1005 -19.67 32.87 -10.93
N TYR A 1006 -19.22 32.72 -9.69
CA TYR A 1006 -19.50 31.49 -8.93
C TYR A 1006 -20.98 31.38 -8.58
N VAL A 1007 -21.50 30.16 -8.53
CA VAL A 1007 -22.90 29.89 -8.16
C VAL A 1007 -23.17 30.27 -6.71
N LEU A 1008 -22.16 30.18 -5.84
CA LEU A 1008 -22.20 30.60 -4.44
C LEU A 1008 -22.10 32.13 -4.22
N GLY A 1009 -21.75 32.91 -5.25
CA GLY A 1009 -21.70 34.38 -5.19
C GLY A 1009 -20.46 35.01 -5.83
N GLY A 1010 -20.15 36.25 -5.42
CA GLY A 1010 -19.00 37.01 -5.90
C GLY A 1010 -19.27 37.88 -7.13
N THR A 1011 -18.25 38.65 -7.52
CA THR A 1011 -18.32 39.55 -8.68
C THR A 1011 -18.15 38.78 -9.99
N PRO A 1012 -18.91 39.14 -11.06
CA PRO A 1012 -18.67 38.57 -12.38
C PRO A 1012 -17.29 38.96 -12.92
N PHE A 1013 -16.60 37.99 -13.50
CA PHE A 1013 -15.29 38.13 -14.11
C PHE A 1013 -15.32 37.72 -15.58
N VAL A 1014 -14.39 38.26 -16.37
CA VAL A 1014 -14.30 38.00 -17.81
C VAL A 1014 -13.01 37.25 -18.11
N THR A 1015 -13.13 36.17 -18.86
CA THR A 1015 -12.01 35.36 -19.35
C THR A 1015 -12.01 35.38 -20.87
N SER A 1016 -10.88 35.10 -21.52
CA SER A 1016 -10.80 35.08 -22.98
C SER A 1016 -9.90 33.96 -23.49
N GLY A 1017 -10.33 33.32 -24.57
CA GLY A 1017 -9.56 32.33 -25.31
C GLY A 1017 -8.45 32.97 -26.13
N ALA A 1018 -7.70 32.14 -26.86
CA ALA A 1018 -6.64 32.61 -27.74
C ALA A 1018 -7.22 33.36 -28.96
N LYS A 1019 -6.42 34.22 -29.60
CA LYS A 1019 -6.87 34.95 -30.79
C LYS A 1019 -6.92 34.02 -32.02
N PRO A 1020 -8.03 34.01 -32.80
CA PRO A 1020 -8.12 33.13 -33.95
C PRO A 1020 -7.03 33.41 -34.99
N ALA A 1021 -6.60 32.35 -35.70
CA ALA A 1021 -5.78 32.52 -36.89
C ALA A 1021 -6.68 32.99 -38.05
N ARG A 1022 -6.39 34.18 -38.60
CA ARG A 1022 -7.16 34.75 -39.71
C ARG A 1022 -6.98 33.97 -41.02
N ASP A 1023 -5.76 33.53 -41.31
CA ASP A 1023 -5.43 32.85 -42.56
C ASP A 1023 -5.56 31.32 -42.43
N SER A 1024 -6.22 30.68 -43.39
CA SER A 1024 -6.41 29.23 -43.46
C SER A 1024 -6.18 28.68 -44.86
N TYR A 1025 -5.80 27.40 -44.93
CA TYR A 1025 -5.49 26.68 -46.16
C TYR A 1025 -6.18 25.31 -46.14
N GLU A 1026 -6.82 24.93 -47.24
CA GLU A 1026 -7.44 23.61 -47.42
C GLU A 1026 -6.83 22.89 -48.62
N ALA A 1027 -6.48 21.61 -48.45
CA ALA A 1027 -6.01 20.73 -49.51
C ALA A 1027 -6.81 19.42 -49.50
N GLY A 1028 -7.63 19.22 -50.53
CA GLY A 1028 -8.53 18.09 -50.67
C GLY A 1028 -8.14 17.13 -51.79
N LEU A 1029 -8.21 15.84 -51.52
CA LEU A 1029 -8.09 14.75 -52.48
C LEU A 1029 -9.40 13.94 -52.48
N GLY A 1030 -9.96 13.71 -53.67
CA GLY A 1030 -11.19 12.94 -53.85
C GLY A 1030 -11.04 11.86 -54.90
N LEU A 1031 -11.84 10.79 -54.78
CA LEU A 1031 -11.96 9.75 -55.79
C LEU A 1031 -13.40 9.24 -55.81
N THR A 1032 -14.08 9.36 -56.95
CA THR A 1032 -15.45 8.85 -57.15
C THR A 1032 -15.49 7.81 -58.27
N TYR A 1033 -16.01 6.62 -58.02
CA TYR A 1033 -16.31 5.61 -59.03
C TYR A 1033 -17.82 5.55 -59.29
N ARG A 1034 -18.20 5.71 -60.56
CA ARG A 1034 -19.60 5.74 -61.03
C ARG A 1034 -19.89 4.48 -61.86
N LEU A 1035 -20.90 3.70 -61.47
CA LEU A 1035 -21.29 2.44 -62.08
C LEU A 1035 -22.81 2.40 -62.29
N GLY A 1036 -23.26 2.80 -63.48
CA GLY A 1036 -24.68 2.94 -63.78
C GLY A 1036 -25.36 3.97 -62.85
N ALA A 1037 -26.38 3.53 -62.12
CA ALA A 1037 -27.12 4.34 -61.15
C ALA A 1037 -26.43 4.50 -59.78
N VAL A 1038 -25.30 3.81 -59.54
CA VAL A 1038 -24.60 3.86 -58.24
C VAL A 1038 -23.30 4.64 -58.37
N SER A 1039 -23.01 5.52 -57.40
CA SER A 1039 -21.69 6.12 -57.24
C SER A 1039 -21.14 5.88 -55.84
N LEU A 1040 -19.88 5.45 -55.78
CA LEU A 1040 -19.08 5.26 -54.56
C LEU A 1040 -17.95 6.29 -54.55
N GLY A 1041 -17.71 6.94 -53.42
CA GLY A 1041 -16.65 7.94 -53.31
C GLY A 1041 -15.88 7.88 -52.00
N ALA A 1042 -14.61 8.27 -52.05
CA ALA A 1042 -13.77 8.53 -50.89
C ALA A 1042 -13.16 9.94 -51.00
N GLY A 1043 -12.90 10.58 -49.87
CA GLY A 1043 -12.27 11.89 -49.81
C GLY A 1043 -11.44 12.07 -48.54
N TYR A 1044 -10.39 12.86 -48.68
CA TYR A 1044 -9.53 13.34 -47.60
C TYR A 1044 -9.31 14.85 -47.79
N ASP A 1045 -9.59 15.64 -46.78
CA ASP A 1045 -9.34 17.09 -46.77
C ASP A 1045 -8.44 17.44 -45.57
N TYR A 1046 -7.26 18.01 -45.84
CA TYR A 1046 -6.40 18.62 -44.83
C TYR A 1046 -6.74 20.11 -44.67
N ILE A 1047 -6.89 20.58 -43.44
CA ILE A 1047 -7.11 21.99 -43.11
C ILE A 1047 -5.95 22.46 -42.22
N GLY A 1048 -5.26 23.52 -42.63
CA GLY A 1048 -4.17 24.12 -41.84
C GLY A 1048 -4.44 25.60 -41.53
N LYS A 1049 -4.27 25.97 -40.27
CA LYS A 1049 -4.19 27.37 -39.82
C LYS A 1049 -2.85 27.57 -39.05
N SER A 1050 -2.52 28.80 -38.67
CA SER A 1050 -1.36 29.00 -37.76
C SER A 1050 -1.64 28.30 -36.42
N GLY A 1051 -0.84 27.30 -36.07
CA GLY A 1051 -0.96 26.56 -34.80
C GLY A 1051 -2.22 25.70 -34.66
N PHE A 1052 -2.82 25.26 -35.78
CA PHE A 1052 -3.94 24.31 -35.81
C PHE A 1052 -3.87 23.52 -37.10
N ASP A 1053 -4.09 22.21 -37.04
CA ASP A 1053 -4.34 21.40 -38.23
C ASP A 1053 -5.40 20.32 -37.99
N ALA A 1054 -6.11 19.95 -39.06
CA ALA A 1054 -7.19 18.97 -39.02
C ALA A 1054 -7.19 18.07 -40.26
N ASP A 1055 -7.34 16.77 -40.02
CA ASP A 1055 -7.46 15.71 -41.01
C ASP A 1055 -8.92 15.24 -41.09
N VAL A 1056 -9.58 15.48 -42.23
CA VAL A 1056 -10.97 15.08 -42.48
C VAL A 1056 -11.02 13.90 -43.44
N PHE A 1057 -11.74 12.84 -43.08
CA PHE A 1057 -12.00 11.66 -43.91
C PHE A 1057 -13.49 11.50 -44.23
N GLN A 1058 -13.80 11.16 -45.48
CA GLN A 1058 -15.17 11.11 -46.00
C GLN A 1058 -15.38 9.86 -46.86
N ALA A 1059 -16.46 9.12 -46.61
CA ALA A 1059 -16.88 7.97 -47.42
C ALA A 1059 -18.31 8.19 -47.92
N ARG A 1060 -18.55 8.05 -49.23
CA ARG A 1060 -19.78 8.49 -49.91
C ARG A 1060 -20.43 7.35 -50.70
N LEU A 1061 -21.74 7.20 -50.57
CA LEU A 1061 -22.59 6.35 -51.41
C LEU A 1061 -23.73 7.19 -51.99
N ARG A 1062 -24.04 7.01 -53.27
CA ARG A 1062 -25.19 7.60 -53.95
C ARG A 1062 -25.92 6.58 -54.82
N TYR A 1063 -27.24 6.74 -54.89
CA TYR A 1063 -28.10 6.11 -55.88
C TYR A 1063 -28.92 7.18 -56.64
N ASP A 1064 -28.76 7.22 -57.97
CA ASP A 1064 -29.51 8.08 -58.90
C ASP A 1064 -30.73 7.31 -59.49
N PHE A 1065 -31.85 7.99 -59.71
CA PHE A 1065 -33.11 7.41 -60.19
C PHE A 1065 -34.01 8.38 -60.97
#